data_AF-A0A1A8PDR9-F1
#
_entry.id   AF-A0A1A8PDR9-F1
#
_cell.length_a   1.000
_cell.length_b   1.000
_cell.length_c   1.000
_cell.angle_alpha   90.00
_cell.angle_beta   90.00
_cell.angle_gamma   90.00
#
_symmetry.space_group_name_H-M   'P 1'
#
loop_
_entity.id
_entity.type
_entity.pdbx_description
1 polymer ?
#
loop_
_entity_poly.entity_id
_entity_poly.type
_entity_poly.pdbx_seq_one_letter_code
_entity_poly.pdbx_strand_id
1 'polypeptide(L)'
;MALYNPIPVRENCFTVNRSLFIFGEDNVVRKYAKKITEWPPFEYMILATIIANCIVLALEQHLPSEDKTPMSKKLEKTEPYFIGMFCFEAGIKIIALGFIGLLLFFAILMFAIIGLEFYSGKLHKTCTPQPGILENETADSIEYEFPCGVRQCPAKYDCSENWIGPNDGITQFDNILFAVLTVFQPLKTIKRLPKLKAVFDCVVTSLKNVFNILIVYKLFMFIFAVIAVQLFKGKFFYCTDSSKDTQKDCQGYYIDYGKDKKEVKKRDWRRHEFHYDNVIWALLTLFTVSTGEGWPQVLQHSVDVTEEDRGPSHGNRMEMSIFYVIYFVVFPFFFVNIFVALIIITFQEQGDKMMEECSLEKNERACIDFAISAKPLTRYMPQNRHTFQYRLWHFVVSPSFEYTVLTMIALNTIVLMMKYHSAPPAYDAVLKHLNTAFTVLFSIECVLKIMAFGFLNYFRDTWNIFDFITVLGSITEIVVDLQRIDTFNMSFLKLFRAARLIKLLRQGYTIRILLWTFVQSFKALPYVCLLIAMLFFIYAIIGMQVFGNIKLNEETHINQHNNFKTFSGALMLLFRSATGESWQEIMLSCLGGQRCETDPSLPPAALTKDQREGCGSDFAYFYFVSFIFFSSFLMLNLFVAVART
;
A
#
# COMPACT_ATOMS: atom_id res chain seq x y z
N MET A 1 9.27 -36.34 -16.82
CA MET A 1 8.53 -35.91 -18.02
C MET A 1 7.38 -36.88 -18.21
N ALA A 2 6.21 -36.55 -17.67
CA ALA A 2 4.93 -37.20 -17.94
C ALA A 2 3.81 -36.22 -17.56
N LEU A 3 2.87 -36.04 -18.49
CA LEU A 3 1.50 -35.56 -18.32
C LEU A 3 1.32 -34.10 -17.87
N TYR A 4 1.63 -33.19 -18.80
CA TYR A 4 0.93 -31.90 -18.90
C TYR A 4 -0.47 -32.20 -19.45
N ASN A 5 -1.43 -32.50 -18.57
CA ASN A 5 -2.85 -32.53 -18.94
C ASN A 5 -3.40 -31.15 -18.60
N PRO A 6 -3.59 -30.23 -19.57
CA PRO A 6 -4.25 -28.98 -19.27
C PRO A 6 -5.69 -29.32 -18.88
N ILE A 7 -6.04 -29.03 -17.63
CA ILE A 7 -7.42 -28.97 -17.16
C ILE A 7 -8.18 -28.14 -18.20
N PRO A 8 -9.22 -28.67 -18.87
CA PRO A 8 -10.01 -27.86 -19.78
C PRO A 8 -10.64 -26.76 -18.92
N VAL A 9 -10.21 -25.52 -19.18
CA VAL A 9 -10.88 -24.33 -18.68
C VAL A 9 -12.34 -24.50 -19.08
N ARG A 10 -13.22 -24.55 -18.09
CA ARG A 10 -14.67 -24.64 -18.29
C ARG A 10 -15.07 -23.41 -19.12
N GLU A 11 -15.16 -23.58 -20.44
CA GLU A 11 -15.64 -22.55 -21.34
C GLU A 11 -17.07 -22.20 -20.89
N ASN A 12 -17.28 -20.94 -20.54
CA ASN A 12 -18.62 -20.45 -20.23
C ASN A 12 -19.50 -20.69 -21.45
N CYS A 13 -20.45 -21.61 -21.30
CA CYS A 13 -21.46 -21.98 -22.29
C CYS A 13 -22.48 -20.85 -22.49
N PHE A 14 -22.03 -19.74 -23.07
CA PHE A 14 -22.85 -18.63 -23.55
C PHE A 14 -22.29 -18.12 -24.88
N THR A 15 -22.02 -19.02 -25.83
CA THR A 15 -21.79 -18.64 -27.22
C THR A 15 -23.16 -18.35 -27.85
N VAL A 16 -23.53 -17.07 -27.90
CA VAL A 16 -24.69 -16.63 -28.67
C VAL A 16 -24.40 -16.93 -30.16
N ASN A 17 -25.34 -17.61 -30.84
CA ASN A 17 -25.24 -18.02 -32.25
C ASN A 17 -24.96 -16.85 -33.22
N ARG A 18 -25.15 -15.60 -32.80
CA ARG A 18 -24.79 -14.38 -33.54
C ARG A 18 -24.12 -13.35 -32.63
N SER A 19 -22.95 -12.85 -33.02
CA SER A 19 -22.34 -11.65 -32.42
C SER A 19 -22.96 -10.39 -33.05
N LEU A 20 -23.27 -9.36 -32.23
CA LEU A 20 -23.90 -8.10 -32.65
C LEU A 20 -25.23 -8.26 -33.43
N PHE A 21 -25.91 -9.40 -33.33
CA PHE A 21 -27.06 -9.78 -34.17
C PHE A 21 -26.79 -9.83 -35.70
N ILE A 22 -25.57 -9.51 -36.15
CA ILE A 22 -25.15 -9.36 -37.56
C ILE A 22 -24.15 -10.46 -37.97
N PHE A 23 -23.26 -10.90 -37.07
CA PHE A 23 -22.17 -11.82 -37.38
C PHE A 23 -22.46 -13.25 -36.93
N GLY A 24 -22.82 -14.13 -37.87
CA GLY A 24 -22.91 -15.58 -37.64
C GLY A 24 -21.54 -16.21 -37.30
N GLU A 25 -21.53 -17.44 -36.76
CA GLU A 25 -20.30 -18.16 -36.42
C GLU A 25 -19.36 -18.39 -37.61
N ASP A 26 -19.90 -18.44 -38.83
CA ASP A 26 -19.15 -18.63 -40.06
C ASP A 26 -18.57 -17.37 -40.68
N ASN A 27 -18.85 -16.19 -40.13
CA ASN A 27 -18.31 -14.96 -40.68
C ASN A 27 -16.79 -14.89 -40.51
N VAL A 28 -16.09 -14.65 -41.63
CA VAL A 28 -14.63 -14.51 -41.70
C VAL A 28 -14.12 -13.49 -40.67
N VAL A 29 -14.82 -12.36 -40.52
CA VAL A 29 -14.46 -11.29 -39.56
C VAL A 29 -14.49 -11.79 -38.12
N ARG A 30 -15.49 -12.60 -37.74
CA ARG A 30 -15.60 -13.19 -36.40
C ARG A 30 -14.53 -14.25 -36.16
N LYS A 31 -14.22 -15.08 -37.17
CA LYS A 31 -13.15 -16.09 -37.10
C LYS A 31 -11.77 -15.45 -36.92
N TYR A 32 -11.48 -14.37 -37.66
CA TYR A 32 -10.24 -13.61 -37.48
C TYR A 32 -10.19 -12.91 -36.11
N ALA A 33 -11.28 -12.31 -35.65
CA ALA A 33 -11.34 -11.69 -34.32
C ALA A 33 -11.09 -12.70 -33.19
N LYS A 34 -11.71 -13.89 -33.24
CA LYS A 34 -11.44 -15.00 -32.31
C LYS A 34 -9.96 -15.41 -32.33
N LYS A 35 -9.41 -15.61 -33.53
CA LYS A 35 -7.99 -15.97 -33.72
C LYS A 35 -7.03 -14.92 -33.13
N ILE A 36 -7.36 -13.64 -33.25
CA ILE A 36 -6.57 -12.55 -32.65
C ILE A 36 -6.70 -12.55 -31.12
N THR A 37 -7.91 -12.74 -30.58
CA THR A 37 -8.11 -12.75 -29.11
C THR A 37 -7.46 -13.94 -28.42
N GLU A 38 -7.36 -15.07 -29.10
CA GLU A 38 -6.70 -16.29 -28.58
C GLU A 38 -5.19 -16.27 -28.82
N TRP A 39 -4.67 -15.28 -29.55
CA TRP A 39 -3.26 -15.23 -29.89
C TRP A 39 -2.42 -14.77 -28.69
N PRO A 40 -1.46 -15.59 -28.18
CA PRO A 40 -0.70 -15.25 -26.97
C PRO A 40 0.05 -13.90 -27.04
N PRO A 41 0.67 -13.49 -28.16
CA PRO A 41 1.28 -12.17 -28.29
C PRO A 41 0.31 -11.01 -28.12
N PHE A 42 -0.94 -11.15 -28.54
CA PHE A 42 -1.97 -10.12 -28.34
C PHE A 42 -2.27 -9.94 -26.84
N GLU A 43 -2.29 -11.03 -26.07
CA GLU A 43 -2.44 -10.96 -24.62
C GLU A 43 -1.27 -10.24 -23.94
N TYR A 44 -0.03 -10.57 -24.31
CA TYR A 44 1.17 -9.90 -23.79
C TYR A 44 1.24 -8.42 -24.17
N MET A 45 0.85 -8.06 -25.40
CA MET A 45 0.81 -6.68 -25.88
C MET A 45 -0.14 -5.83 -25.03
N ILE A 46 -1.36 -6.32 -24.77
CA ILE A 46 -2.30 -5.58 -23.93
C ILE A 46 -1.84 -5.54 -22.48
N LEU A 47 -1.24 -6.61 -21.95
CA LEU A 47 -0.65 -6.59 -20.60
C LEU A 47 0.45 -5.53 -20.49
N ALA A 48 1.34 -5.44 -21.47
CA ALA A 48 2.37 -4.41 -21.55
C ALA A 48 1.76 -3.00 -21.64
N THR A 49 0.65 -2.85 -22.38
CA THR A 49 -0.09 -1.58 -22.50
C THR A 49 -0.69 -1.16 -21.15
N ILE A 50 -1.26 -2.10 -20.39
CA ILE A 50 -1.78 -1.85 -19.03
C ILE A 50 -0.63 -1.41 -18.11
N ILE A 51 0.49 -2.15 -18.12
CA ILE A 51 1.66 -1.82 -17.28
C ILE A 51 2.21 -0.44 -17.65
N ALA A 52 2.33 -0.14 -18.95
CA ALA A 52 2.77 1.17 -19.42
C ALA A 52 1.82 2.29 -18.96
N ASN A 53 0.50 2.08 -19.03
CA ASN A 53 -0.45 3.07 -18.52
C ASN A 53 -0.35 3.25 -17.00
N CYS A 54 -0.15 2.18 -16.25
CA CYS A 54 0.05 2.25 -14.80
C CYS A 54 1.33 3.05 -14.45
N ILE A 55 2.41 2.86 -15.20
CA ILE A 55 3.65 3.61 -15.02
C ILE A 55 3.42 5.11 -15.33
N VAL A 56 2.69 5.42 -16.39
CA VAL A 56 2.34 6.81 -16.73
C VAL A 56 1.53 7.44 -15.61
N LEU A 57 0.47 6.80 -15.13
CA LEU A 57 -0.33 7.30 -14.01
C LEU A 57 0.51 7.51 -12.73
N ALA A 58 1.46 6.62 -12.43
CA ALA A 58 2.34 6.77 -11.26
C ALA A 58 3.37 7.91 -11.39
N LEU A 59 3.73 8.27 -12.62
CA LEU A 59 4.66 9.36 -12.91
C LEU A 59 3.96 10.72 -13.03
N GLU A 60 2.64 10.72 -13.14
CA GLU A 60 1.85 11.93 -13.23
C GLU A 60 1.79 12.65 -11.88
N GLN A 61 2.12 13.94 -11.88
CA GLN A 61 1.96 14.82 -10.73
C GLN A 61 0.73 15.70 -10.96
N HIS A 62 -0.20 15.68 -10.02
CA HIS A 62 -1.40 16.51 -10.10
C HIS A 62 -1.08 17.92 -9.61
N LEU A 63 -0.70 18.77 -10.56
CA LEU A 63 -0.48 20.21 -10.35
C LEU A 63 -1.62 20.96 -11.05
N PRO A 64 -2.06 22.12 -10.54
CA PRO A 64 -3.04 22.96 -11.23
C PRO A 64 -2.55 23.30 -12.65
N SER A 65 -3.49 23.55 -13.56
CA SER A 65 -3.27 23.60 -15.02
C SER A 65 -2.14 24.54 -15.47
N GLU A 66 -1.87 25.62 -14.73
CA GLU A 66 -0.77 26.56 -15.00
C GLU A 66 0.61 26.05 -14.53
N ASP A 67 0.66 25.14 -13.55
CA ASP A 67 1.88 24.66 -12.87
C ASP A 67 2.39 23.29 -13.36
N LYS A 68 1.74 22.67 -14.35
CA LYS A 68 2.13 21.33 -14.83
C LYS A 68 3.57 21.29 -15.33
N THR A 69 4.37 20.38 -14.76
CA THR A 69 5.74 20.11 -15.22
C THR A 69 5.77 19.73 -16.71
N PRO A 70 6.86 20.01 -17.44
CA PRO A 70 6.98 19.61 -18.85
C PRO A 70 6.87 18.09 -19.04
N MET A 71 7.15 17.31 -18.00
CA MET A 71 6.91 15.88 -17.95
C MET A 71 5.41 15.58 -17.87
N SER A 72 4.68 16.15 -16.90
CA SER A 72 3.22 15.99 -16.77
C SER A 72 2.46 16.34 -18.07
N LYS A 73 2.78 17.49 -18.71
CA LYS A 73 2.19 17.89 -20.01
C LYS A 73 2.46 16.89 -21.15
N LYS A 74 3.57 16.15 -21.10
CA LYS A 74 3.87 15.08 -22.08
C LYS A 74 3.12 13.79 -21.75
N LEU A 75 2.93 13.48 -20.48
CA LEU A 75 2.21 12.29 -20.03
C LEU A 75 0.72 12.38 -20.38
N GLU A 76 0.07 13.54 -20.23
CA GLU A 76 -1.34 13.74 -20.63
C GLU A 76 -1.58 13.45 -22.12
N LYS A 77 -0.60 13.76 -22.98
CA LYS A 77 -0.69 13.45 -24.41
C LYS A 77 -0.68 11.94 -24.71
N THR A 78 -0.22 11.12 -23.77
CA THR A 78 -0.17 9.66 -23.96
C THR A 78 -1.49 8.97 -23.63
N GLU A 79 -2.35 9.59 -22.82
CA GLU A 79 -3.64 9.05 -22.41
C GLU A 79 -4.59 8.66 -23.57
N PRO A 80 -4.80 9.49 -24.62
CA PRO A 80 -5.66 9.11 -25.74
C PRO A 80 -5.15 7.88 -26.51
N TYR A 81 -3.83 7.62 -26.52
CA TYR A 81 -3.28 6.42 -27.15
C TYR A 81 -3.63 5.16 -26.37
N PHE A 82 -3.59 5.20 -25.03
CA PHE A 82 -4.02 4.07 -24.20
C PHE A 82 -5.51 3.80 -24.34
N ILE A 83 -6.33 4.85 -24.35
CA ILE A 83 -7.78 4.74 -24.60
C ILE A 83 -8.03 4.11 -25.96
N GLY A 84 -7.36 4.57 -27.02
CA GLY A 84 -7.44 3.99 -28.36
C GLY A 84 -7.12 2.49 -28.39
N MET A 85 -6.05 2.06 -27.71
CA MET A 85 -5.67 0.64 -27.61
C MET A 85 -6.70 -0.20 -26.85
N PHE A 86 -7.29 0.33 -25.77
CA PHE A 86 -8.36 -0.38 -25.03
C PHE A 86 -9.67 -0.44 -25.81
N CYS A 87 -10.01 0.61 -26.56
CA CYS A 87 -11.15 0.61 -27.46
C CYS A 87 -10.98 -0.43 -28.58
N PHE A 88 -9.77 -0.56 -29.12
CA PHE A 88 -9.44 -1.60 -30.10
C PHE A 88 -9.57 -3.02 -29.50
N GLU A 89 -9.03 -3.24 -28.30
CA GLU A 89 -9.20 -4.51 -27.57
C GLU A 89 -10.68 -4.86 -27.37
N ALA A 90 -11.47 -3.88 -26.89
CA ALA A 90 -12.89 -4.03 -26.64
C ALA A 90 -13.66 -4.35 -27.93
N GLY A 91 -13.39 -3.61 -29.01
CA GLY A 91 -14.00 -3.82 -30.32
C GLY A 91 -13.78 -5.24 -30.85
N ILE A 92 -12.53 -5.73 -30.80
CA ILE A 92 -12.21 -7.10 -31.25
C ILE A 92 -12.92 -8.15 -30.39
N LYS A 93 -12.95 -7.97 -29.06
CA LYS A 93 -13.62 -8.91 -28.15
C LYS A 93 -15.14 -8.93 -28.32
N ILE A 94 -15.76 -7.79 -28.57
CA ILE A 94 -17.20 -7.70 -28.88
C ILE A 94 -17.49 -8.48 -30.16
N ILE A 95 -16.69 -8.32 -31.22
CA ILE A 95 -16.83 -9.06 -32.47
C ILE A 95 -16.65 -10.57 -32.24
N ALA A 96 -15.66 -10.97 -31.44
CA ALA A 96 -15.34 -12.38 -31.18
C ALA A 96 -16.40 -13.12 -30.32
N LEU A 97 -16.82 -12.54 -29.19
CA LEU A 97 -17.57 -13.21 -28.12
C LEU A 97 -19.07 -12.86 -28.05
N GLY A 98 -19.52 -11.76 -28.64
CA GLY A 98 -20.93 -11.34 -28.60
C GLY A 98 -21.35 -10.54 -27.36
N PHE A 99 -22.59 -10.03 -27.39
CA PHE A 99 -22.99 -8.77 -26.72
C PHE A 99 -23.29 -8.84 -25.20
N ILE A 100 -23.40 -10.01 -24.56
CA ILE A 100 -24.21 -10.10 -23.31
C ILE A 100 -23.43 -9.98 -21.98
N GLY A 101 -22.10 -10.16 -21.95
CA GLY A 101 -21.34 -10.13 -20.67
C GLY A 101 -20.61 -8.82 -20.34
N LEU A 102 -20.36 -7.96 -21.34
CA LEU A 102 -19.46 -6.80 -21.23
C LEU A 102 -20.20 -5.45 -21.23
N LEU A 103 -21.50 -5.46 -21.52
CA LEU A 103 -22.24 -4.29 -22.00
C LEU A 103 -22.41 -3.20 -20.94
N LEU A 104 -22.68 -3.56 -19.68
CA LEU A 104 -22.89 -2.58 -18.62
C LEU A 104 -21.61 -1.82 -18.27
N PHE A 105 -20.48 -2.51 -18.13
CA PHE A 105 -19.21 -1.87 -17.78
C PHE A 105 -18.69 -0.99 -18.93
N PHE A 106 -18.77 -1.47 -20.18
CA PHE A 106 -18.30 -0.73 -21.34
C PHE A 106 -19.25 0.38 -21.80
N ALA A 107 -20.57 0.21 -21.65
CA ALA A 107 -21.53 1.29 -21.94
C ALA A 107 -21.38 2.43 -20.92
N ILE A 108 -21.21 2.12 -19.63
CA ILE A 108 -20.90 3.14 -18.62
C ILE A 108 -19.61 3.86 -19.02
N LEU A 109 -18.53 3.12 -19.34
CA LEU A 109 -17.25 3.74 -19.73
C LEU A 109 -17.38 4.62 -21.00
N MET A 110 -18.15 4.17 -22.01
CA MET A 110 -18.29 4.86 -23.29
C MET A 110 -19.22 6.08 -23.21
N PHE A 111 -20.38 5.99 -22.54
CA PHE A 111 -21.24 7.16 -22.31
C PHE A 111 -20.54 8.20 -21.44
N ALA A 112 -19.70 7.74 -20.53
CA ALA A 112 -18.92 8.59 -19.66
C ALA A 112 -17.76 9.27 -20.45
N ILE A 113 -17.06 8.56 -21.36
CA ILE A 113 -16.06 9.16 -22.28
C ILE A 113 -16.69 10.17 -23.25
N ILE A 114 -17.84 9.84 -23.84
CA ILE A 114 -18.57 10.76 -24.75
C ILE A 114 -19.07 11.98 -23.96
N GLY A 115 -19.54 11.79 -22.72
CA GLY A 115 -19.90 12.89 -21.83
C GLY A 115 -18.72 13.81 -21.54
N LEU A 116 -17.53 13.26 -21.34
CA LEU A 116 -16.30 14.03 -21.07
C LEU A 116 -15.87 14.88 -22.28
N GLU A 117 -15.79 14.29 -23.48
CA GLU A 117 -15.37 15.02 -24.68
C GLU A 117 -16.35 16.13 -25.09
N PHE A 118 -17.65 15.93 -24.85
CA PHE A 118 -18.67 16.91 -25.23
C PHE A 118 -18.94 17.99 -24.16
N TYR A 119 -18.77 17.68 -22.87
CA TYR A 119 -19.18 18.57 -21.79
C TYR A 119 -18.04 19.07 -20.89
N SER A 120 -16.80 18.61 -21.05
CA SER A 120 -15.66 19.13 -20.27
C SER A 120 -15.45 20.64 -20.51
N GLY A 121 -15.36 21.40 -19.41
CA GLY A 121 -15.22 22.85 -19.43
C GLY A 121 -16.43 23.63 -19.96
N LYS A 122 -17.56 22.97 -20.27
CA LYS A 122 -18.77 23.61 -20.83
C LYS A 122 -19.81 23.99 -19.76
N LEU A 123 -19.71 23.45 -18.55
CA LEU A 123 -20.68 23.64 -17.47
C LEU A 123 -20.29 24.75 -16.46
N HIS A 124 -19.27 25.55 -16.74
CA HIS A 124 -18.82 26.63 -15.85
C HIS A 124 -19.53 27.97 -16.05
N LYS A 125 -20.58 28.01 -16.88
CA LYS A 125 -21.27 29.26 -17.23
C LYS A 125 -22.71 29.25 -16.71
N THR A 126 -23.10 30.27 -15.95
CA THR A 126 -24.50 30.44 -15.48
C THR A 126 -25.00 31.88 -15.67
N CYS A 127 -26.32 32.07 -15.65
CA CYS A 127 -26.95 33.37 -15.81
C CYS A 127 -26.86 34.18 -14.50
N THR A 128 -26.24 35.35 -14.56
CA THR A 128 -26.10 36.29 -13.43
C THR A 128 -26.81 37.60 -13.73
N PRO A 129 -27.44 38.26 -12.75
CA PRO A 129 -28.17 39.51 -12.98
C PRO A 129 -27.25 40.66 -13.39
N GLN A 130 -27.72 41.54 -14.29
CA GLN A 130 -26.97 42.75 -14.67
C GLN A 130 -26.88 43.76 -13.50
N PRO A 131 -25.79 44.55 -13.40
CA PRO A 131 -25.61 45.50 -12.31
C PRO A 131 -26.68 46.61 -12.36
N GLY A 132 -27.57 46.65 -11.36
CA GLY A 132 -28.63 47.66 -11.22
C GLY A 132 -30.05 47.15 -10.92
N ILE A 133 -30.25 45.85 -10.70
CA ILE A 133 -31.56 45.27 -10.37
C ILE A 133 -31.80 45.34 -8.85
N LEU A 134 -32.96 45.87 -8.44
CA LEU A 134 -33.41 45.93 -7.04
C LEU A 134 -33.78 44.51 -6.56
N GLU A 135 -33.38 44.10 -5.35
CA GLU A 135 -33.62 42.75 -4.77
C GLU A 135 -35.09 42.28 -4.77
N ASN A 136 -36.05 43.18 -5.01
CA ASN A 136 -37.48 42.86 -5.07
C ASN A 136 -37.97 42.43 -6.47
N GLU A 137 -37.12 42.50 -7.52
CA GLU A 137 -37.41 42.03 -8.89
C GLU A 137 -36.69 40.71 -9.25
N THR A 138 -35.96 40.09 -8.33
CA THR A 138 -35.27 38.81 -8.56
C THR A 138 -36.23 37.65 -8.41
N ALA A 139 -36.30 36.77 -9.41
CA ALA A 139 -37.08 35.53 -9.36
C ALA A 139 -36.48 34.54 -8.33
N ASP A 140 -37.30 33.57 -7.88
CA ASP A 140 -36.88 32.50 -6.96
C ASP A 140 -35.61 31.79 -7.47
N SER A 141 -34.72 31.42 -6.53
CA SER A 141 -33.39 30.84 -6.82
C SER A 141 -33.38 29.61 -7.73
N ILE A 142 -34.53 28.93 -7.85
CA ILE A 142 -34.71 27.71 -8.62
C ILE A 142 -34.84 28.00 -10.13
N GLU A 143 -35.16 29.23 -10.55
CA GLU A 143 -35.41 29.55 -11.96
C GLU A 143 -34.17 29.92 -12.79
N TYR A 144 -32.98 30.16 -12.18
CA TYR A 144 -31.77 30.61 -12.90
C TYR A 144 -30.51 29.75 -12.71
N GLU A 145 -30.54 28.70 -11.88
CA GLU A 145 -29.44 27.73 -11.72
C GLU A 145 -29.39 26.72 -12.89
N PHE A 146 -29.10 27.19 -14.10
CA PHE A 146 -28.86 26.31 -15.25
C PHE A 146 -27.69 26.80 -16.12
N PRO A 147 -27.01 25.90 -16.85
CA PRO A 147 -25.89 26.28 -17.70
C PRO A 147 -26.32 27.16 -18.88
N CYS A 148 -25.61 28.27 -19.09
CA CYS A 148 -25.87 29.23 -20.18
C CYS A 148 -24.86 29.10 -21.34
N GLY A 149 -25.30 29.44 -22.55
CA GLY A 149 -24.45 29.41 -23.77
C GLY A 149 -25.24 29.02 -25.02
N VAL A 150 -25.81 27.80 -25.05
CA VAL A 150 -26.73 27.36 -26.11
C VAL A 150 -28.17 27.80 -25.79
N ARG A 151 -28.53 27.78 -24.50
CA ARG A 151 -29.77 28.36 -23.99
C ARG A 151 -29.51 29.81 -23.61
N GLN A 152 -30.30 30.74 -24.16
CA GLN A 152 -30.17 32.16 -23.87
C GLN A 152 -30.70 32.46 -22.46
N CYS A 153 -30.01 33.34 -21.74
CA CYS A 153 -30.46 33.81 -20.43
C CYS A 153 -31.76 34.65 -20.56
N PRO A 154 -32.59 34.70 -19.52
CA PRO A 154 -33.75 35.58 -19.47
C PRO A 154 -33.35 37.06 -19.60
N ALA A 155 -34.30 37.92 -20.01
CA ALA A 155 -34.05 39.35 -20.12
C ALA A 155 -33.57 39.93 -18.77
N LYS A 156 -32.53 40.78 -18.79
CA LYS A 156 -31.79 41.37 -17.65
C LYS A 156 -30.73 40.46 -16.95
N TYR A 157 -30.40 39.29 -17.49
CA TYR A 157 -29.33 38.41 -17.00
C TYR A 157 -28.24 38.17 -18.05
N ASP A 158 -26.97 38.23 -17.64
CA ASP A 158 -25.79 37.96 -18.47
C ASP A 158 -25.13 36.61 -18.10
N CYS A 159 -24.61 35.93 -19.11
CA CYS A 159 -23.95 34.63 -18.96
C CYS A 159 -22.52 34.81 -18.44
N SER A 160 -22.27 34.45 -17.18
CA SER A 160 -20.99 34.61 -16.48
C SER A 160 -20.24 33.29 -16.36
N GLU A 161 -18.91 33.32 -16.51
CA GLU A 161 -18.02 32.14 -16.48
C GLU A 161 -17.61 31.68 -15.07
N ASN A 162 -18.20 32.26 -14.02
CA ASN A 162 -17.82 32.05 -12.63
C ASN A 162 -18.74 31.05 -11.89
N TRP A 163 -19.20 30.00 -12.56
CA TRP A 163 -20.06 28.98 -11.94
C TRP A 163 -19.31 27.66 -11.73
N ILE A 164 -19.40 27.10 -10.51
CA ILE A 164 -18.77 25.81 -10.14
C ILE A 164 -19.42 24.65 -10.90
N GLY A 165 -20.71 24.80 -11.24
CA GLY A 165 -21.52 23.81 -11.93
C GLY A 165 -22.81 23.49 -11.15
N PRO A 166 -23.67 22.61 -11.67
CA PRO A 166 -24.91 22.24 -11.02
C PRO A 166 -24.65 21.41 -9.73
N ASN A 167 -25.51 21.55 -8.71
CA ASN A 167 -25.39 20.86 -7.40
C ASN A 167 -23.98 20.99 -6.78
N ASP A 168 -23.48 22.21 -6.59
CA ASP A 168 -22.15 22.50 -6.01
C ASP A 168 -20.97 21.76 -6.68
N GLY A 169 -21.08 21.48 -7.98
CA GLY A 169 -20.05 20.78 -8.74
C GLY A 169 -20.03 19.26 -8.55
N ILE A 170 -21.03 18.65 -7.91
CA ILE A 170 -21.11 17.18 -7.76
C ILE A 170 -21.47 16.50 -9.10
N THR A 171 -22.20 17.20 -9.98
CA THR A 171 -22.62 16.67 -11.30
C THR A 171 -21.73 17.16 -12.45
N GLN A 172 -20.54 17.70 -12.15
CA GLN A 172 -19.59 18.15 -13.16
C GLN A 172 -18.84 16.95 -13.78
N PHE A 173 -18.70 16.95 -15.11
CA PHE A 173 -17.95 15.93 -15.83
C PHE A 173 -16.42 16.17 -15.74
N ASP A 174 -15.95 17.20 -15.03
CA ASP A 174 -14.54 17.56 -15.00
C ASP A 174 -13.71 16.59 -14.12
N ASN A 175 -13.15 15.58 -14.80
CA ASN A 175 -11.96 14.77 -14.51
C ASN A 175 -11.84 13.92 -13.23
N ILE A 176 -12.34 14.27 -12.04
CA ILE A 176 -11.95 13.53 -10.82
C ILE A 176 -12.51 12.10 -10.78
N LEU A 177 -13.80 11.91 -11.08
CA LEU A 177 -14.41 10.58 -11.06
C LEU A 177 -13.79 9.66 -12.13
N PHE A 178 -13.42 10.21 -13.29
CA PHE A 178 -12.77 9.46 -14.37
C PHE A 178 -11.31 9.15 -14.10
N ALA A 179 -10.56 10.14 -13.59
CA ALA A 179 -9.19 9.95 -13.13
C ALA A 179 -9.12 8.87 -12.03
N VAL A 180 -10.15 8.77 -11.17
CA VAL A 180 -10.31 7.69 -10.19
C VAL A 180 -10.69 6.36 -10.85
N LEU A 181 -11.56 6.36 -11.86
CA LEU A 181 -11.94 5.15 -12.58
C LEU A 181 -10.81 4.56 -13.43
N THR A 182 -9.92 5.38 -13.99
CA THR A 182 -8.71 4.93 -14.68
C THR A 182 -7.71 4.26 -13.73
N VAL A 183 -7.75 4.58 -12.42
CA VAL A 183 -6.92 3.90 -11.40
C VAL A 183 -7.28 2.42 -11.25
N PHE A 184 -8.50 1.99 -11.58
CA PHE A 184 -8.90 0.57 -11.47
C PHE A 184 -8.42 -0.31 -12.63
N GLN A 185 -7.73 0.26 -13.62
CA GLN A 185 -7.19 -0.50 -14.75
C GLN A 185 -6.19 -1.63 -14.39
N PRO A 186 -5.35 -1.55 -13.33
CA PRO A 186 -4.54 -2.68 -12.88
C PRO A 186 -5.36 -3.93 -12.56
N LEU A 187 -6.64 -3.79 -12.18
CA LEU A 187 -7.54 -4.93 -11.94
C LEU A 187 -7.74 -5.80 -13.20
N LYS A 188 -7.56 -5.24 -14.40
CA LYS A 188 -7.62 -5.99 -15.67
C LYS A 188 -6.54 -7.07 -15.75
N THR A 189 -5.40 -6.89 -15.06
CA THR A 189 -4.31 -7.87 -14.99
C THR A 189 -4.72 -9.16 -14.29
N ILE A 190 -5.62 -9.08 -13.30
CA ILE A 190 -6.12 -10.25 -12.55
C ILE A 190 -6.75 -11.27 -13.51
N LYS A 191 -7.62 -10.81 -14.42
CA LYS A 191 -8.30 -11.71 -15.37
C LYS A 191 -7.35 -12.37 -16.38
N ARG A 192 -6.16 -11.79 -16.60
CA ARG A 192 -5.18 -12.24 -17.61
C ARG A 192 -4.12 -13.18 -17.05
N LEU A 193 -3.85 -13.13 -15.74
CA LEU A 193 -2.92 -14.04 -15.08
C LEU A 193 -3.71 -15.13 -14.34
N PRO A 194 -3.80 -16.38 -14.84
CA PRO A 194 -4.66 -17.41 -14.25
C PRO A 194 -4.31 -17.72 -12.79
N LYS A 195 -3.02 -17.65 -12.44
CA LYS A 195 -2.54 -17.82 -11.06
C LYS A 195 -2.98 -16.67 -10.14
N LEU A 196 -2.97 -15.42 -10.63
CA LEU A 196 -3.45 -14.27 -9.88
C LEU A 196 -4.99 -14.28 -9.76
N LYS A 197 -5.68 -14.69 -10.83
CA LYS A 197 -7.13 -14.92 -10.81
C LYS A 197 -7.54 -15.93 -9.75
N ALA A 198 -6.83 -17.06 -9.64
CA ALA A 198 -7.12 -18.05 -8.61
C ALA A 198 -7.00 -17.46 -7.20
N VAL A 199 -5.92 -16.72 -6.92
CA VAL A 199 -5.74 -16.03 -5.63
C VAL A 199 -6.84 -15.00 -5.38
N PHE A 200 -7.18 -14.19 -6.38
CA PHE A 200 -8.25 -13.19 -6.27
C PHE A 200 -9.63 -13.84 -6.02
N ASP A 201 -9.96 -14.90 -6.74
CA ASP A 201 -11.23 -15.62 -6.57
C ASP A 201 -11.31 -16.25 -5.16
N CYS A 202 -10.19 -16.76 -4.62
CA CYS A 202 -10.11 -17.20 -3.22
C CYS A 202 -10.36 -16.04 -2.24
N VAL A 203 -9.73 -14.88 -2.46
CA VAL A 203 -9.92 -13.68 -1.63
C VAL A 203 -11.38 -13.21 -1.68
N VAL A 204 -12.01 -13.11 -2.86
CA VAL A 204 -13.41 -12.73 -3.00
C VAL A 204 -14.35 -13.74 -2.34
N THR A 205 -14.04 -15.03 -2.43
CA THR A 205 -14.82 -16.07 -1.75
C THR A 205 -14.69 -15.96 -0.23
N SER A 206 -13.48 -15.72 0.28
CA SER A 206 -13.26 -15.47 1.71
C SER A 206 -13.96 -14.20 2.19
N LEU A 207 -14.04 -13.14 1.36
CA LEU A 207 -14.78 -11.92 1.65
C LEU A 207 -16.27 -12.16 1.88
N LYS A 208 -16.90 -13.08 1.14
CA LYS A 208 -18.32 -13.43 1.35
C LYS A 208 -18.56 -14.04 2.72
N ASN A 209 -17.68 -14.93 3.16
CA ASN A 209 -17.77 -15.54 4.49
C ASN A 209 -17.49 -14.50 5.59
N VAL A 210 -16.51 -13.63 5.34
CA VAL A 210 -16.14 -12.52 6.22
C VAL A 210 -17.26 -11.50 6.36
N PHE A 211 -18.05 -11.23 5.31
CA PHE A 211 -19.14 -10.25 5.36
C PHE A 211 -20.14 -10.53 6.49
N ASN A 212 -20.50 -11.80 6.71
CA ASN A 212 -21.38 -12.18 7.81
C ASN A 212 -20.79 -11.84 9.19
N ILE A 213 -19.48 -12.03 9.36
CA ILE A 213 -18.78 -11.69 10.61
C ILE A 213 -18.68 -10.17 10.76
N LEU A 214 -18.44 -9.44 9.67
CA LEU A 214 -18.41 -7.98 9.70
C LEU A 214 -19.75 -7.40 10.15
N ILE A 215 -20.87 -8.02 9.77
CA ILE A 215 -22.19 -7.62 10.28
C ILE A 215 -22.24 -7.79 11.80
N VAL A 216 -21.83 -8.94 12.34
CA VAL A 216 -21.81 -9.19 13.79
C VAL A 216 -20.86 -8.19 14.49
N TYR A 217 -19.69 -7.94 13.91
CA TYR A 217 -18.72 -6.97 14.38
C TYR A 217 -19.29 -5.55 14.43
N LYS A 218 -19.96 -5.09 13.35
CA LYS A 218 -20.58 -3.77 13.30
C LYS A 218 -21.77 -3.65 14.25
N LEU A 219 -22.54 -4.72 14.44
CA LEU A 219 -23.62 -4.75 15.43
C LEU A 219 -23.07 -4.61 16.86
N PHE A 220 -21.99 -5.31 17.18
CA PHE A 220 -21.37 -5.20 18.49
C PHE A 220 -20.73 -3.81 18.71
N MET A 221 -20.03 -3.27 17.70
CA MET A 221 -19.56 -1.87 17.75
C MET A 221 -20.70 -0.90 17.94
N PHE A 222 -21.85 -1.12 17.30
CA PHE A 222 -23.02 -0.26 17.43
C PHE A 222 -23.57 -0.25 18.86
N ILE A 223 -23.63 -1.40 19.54
CA ILE A 223 -24.03 -1.46 20.97
C ILE A 223 -23.11 -0.58 21.82
N PHE A 224 -21.79 -0.71 21.66
CA PHE A 224 -20.82 0.11 22.39
C PHE A 224 -20.88 1.58 21.99
N ALA A 225 -21.15 1.90 20.72
CA ALA A 225 -21.32 3.26 20.26
C ALA A 225 -22.53 3.94 20.92
N VAL A 226 -23.66 3.23 21.02
CA VAL A 226 -24.84 3.74 21.73
C VAL A 226 -24.53 3.97 23.21
N ILE A 227 -23.86 3.02 23.88
CA ILE A 227 -23.43 3.20 25.28
C ILE A 227 -22.52 4.42 25.41
N ALA A 228 -21.52 4.58 24.53
CA ALA A 228 -20.59 5.69 24.57
C ALA A 228 -21.28 7.04 24.37
N VAL A 229 -22.24 7.13 23.43
CA VAL A 229 -23.04 8.35 23.24
C VAL A 229 -23.81 8.70 24.51
N GLN A 230 -24.41 7.72 25.20
CA GLN A 230 -25.11 7.98 26.46
C GLN A 230 -24.18 8.46 27.59
N LEU A 231 -22.93 8.00 27.60
CA LEU A 231 -21.96 8.38 28.63
C LEU A 231 -21.32 9.75 28.36
N PHE A 232 -20.99 10.05 27.10
CA PHE A 232 -20.03 11.09 26.74
C PHE A 232 -20.56 12.20 25.81
N LYS A 233 -21.81 12.10 25.33
CA LYS A 233 -22.40 13.12 24.44
C LYS A 233 -22.25 14.52 25.02
N GLY A 234 -21.75 15.45 24.20
CA GLY A 234 -21.64 16.86 24.57
C GLY A 234 -20.50 17.20 25.54
N LYS A 235 -19.69 16.23 25.99
CA LYS A 235 -18.68 16.46 27.03
C LYS A 235 -17.24 16.56 26.52
N PHE A 236 -17.04 16.42 25.21
CA PHE A 236 -15.72 16.40 24.54
C PHE A 236 -15.26 17.79 24.06
N PHE A 237 -15.81 18.84 24.65
CA PHE A 237 -15.43 20.21 24.34
C PHE A 237 -14.39 20.73 25.33
N TYR A 238 -13.49 21.56 24.83
CA TYR A 238 -12.42 22.18 25.60
C TYR A 238 -12.17 23.60 25.11
N CYS A 239 -11.67 24.46 25.99
CA CYS A 239 -11.15 25.77 25.59
C CYS A 239 -9.69 25.61 25.15
N THR A 240 -9.24 26.40 24.17
CA THR A 240 -7.84 26.41 23.71
C THR A 240 -6.82 26.65 24.82
N ASP A 241 -7.20 27.29 25.92
CA ASP A 241 -6.39 27.44 27.12
C ASP A 241 -7.05 26.74 28.33
N SER A 242 -6.23 26.12 29.18
CA SER A 242 -6.68 25.41 30.39
C SER A 242 -7.12 26.32 31.54
N SER A 243 -7.20 27.64 31.32
CA SER A 243 -7.59 28.61 32.36
C SER A 243 -9.09 28.87 32.41
N LYS A 244 -9.84 28.44 31.37
CA LYS A 244 -11.26 28.69 31.19
C LYS A 244 -12.00 27.39 30.93
N ASP A 245 -13.02 27.15 31.75
CA ASP A 245 -13.67 25.85 31.81
C ASP A 245 -15.08 25.90 31.21
N THR A 246 -15.59 27.06 30.80
CA THR A 246 -16.94 27.18 30.22
C THR A 246 -16.91 27.85 28.86
N GLN A 247 -17.87 27.51 27.99
CA GLN A 247 -17.99 28.14 26.67
C GLN A 247 -18.16 29.66 26.75
N LYS A 248 -18.88 30.17 27.76
CA LYS A 248 -19.10 31.61 27.95
C LYS A 248 -17.81 32.34 28.31
N ASP A 249 -16.96 31.72 29.12
CA ASP A 249 -15.71 32.34 29.56
C ASP A 249 -14.56 32.13 28.57
N CYS A 250 -14.69 31.18 27.63
CA CYS A 250 -13.74 30.88 26.57
C CYS A 250 -13.83 31.91 25.41
N GLN A 251 -13.62 33.18 25.75
CA GLN A 251 -13.66 34.29 24.80
C GLN A 251 -12.45 35.23 24.98
N GLY A 252 -12.12 35.96 23.94
CA GLY A 252 -10.99 36.91 23.93
C GLY A 252 -9.67 36.25 23.52
N TYR A 253 -8.58 36.66 24.17
CA TYR A 253 -7.22 36.25 23.82
C TYR A 253 -6.49 35.70 25.04
N TYR A 254 -5.58 34.77 24.80
CA TYR A 254 -4.65 34.24 25.80
C TYR A 254 -3.22 34.31 25.27
N ILE A 255 -2.26 34.27 26.19
CA ILE A 255 -0.83 34.27 25.86
C ILE A 255 -0.36 32.82 25.89
N ASP A 256 0.03 32.30 24.73
CA ASP A 256 0.64 30.99 24.60
C ASP A 256 2.13 31.10 24.91
N TYR A 257 2.56 30.37 25.94
CA TYR A 257 3.96 30.29 26.37
C TYR A 257 4.63 29.10 25.68
N GLY A 258 4.86 29.23 24.37
CA GLY A 258 5.65 28.25 23.62
C GLY A 258 7.11 28.21 24.09
N LYS A 259 7.86 27.16 23.72
CA LYS A 259 9.25 26.96 24.14
C LYS A 259 10.18 28.14 23.76
N ASP A 260 9.88 28.85 22.66
CA ASP A 260 10.77 29.87 22.10
C ASP A 260 10.11 31.25 21.86
N LYS A 261 8.77 31.37 21.92
CA LYS A 261 8.05 32.64 21.67
C LYS A 261 6.79 32.78 22.52
N LYS A 262 6.48 34.02 22.90
CA LYS A 262 5.20 34.41 23.51
C LYS A 262 4.29 34.93 22.41
N GLU A 263 3.23 34.21 22.12
CA GLU A 263 2.28 34.58 21.07
C GLU A 263 0.89 34.79 21.65
N VAL A 264 0.22 35.87 21.24
CA VAL A 264 -1.16 36.14 21.63
C VAL A 264 -2.07 35.38 20.67
N LYS A 265 -2.75 34.35 21.18
CA LYS A 265 -3.69 33.52 20.42
C LYS A 265 -5.12 33.82 20.86
N LYS A 266 -6.06 33.67 19.94
CA LYS A 266 -7.49 33.81 20.23
C LYS A 266 -7.99 32.57 20.98
N ARG A 267 -8.85 32.78 21.98
CA ARG A 267 -9.57 31.69 22.64
C ARG A 267 -10.70 31.20 21.74
N ASP A 268 -10.73 29.90 21.50
CA ASP A 268 -11.83 29.24 20.82
C ASP A 268 -12.32 28.04 21.64
N TRP A 269 -13.64 27.89 21.74
CA TRP A 269 -14.25 26.67 22.30
C TRP A 269 -14.26 25.60 21.21
N ARG A 270 -13.41 24.59 21.36
CA ARG A 270 -13.20 23.54 20.36
C ARG A 270 -13.68 22.20 20.87
N ARG A 271 -13.97 21.30 19.93
CA ARG A 271 -14.28 19.90 20.21
C ARG A 271 -13.07 19.05 19.85
N HIS A 272 -12.83 17.98 20.61
CA HIS A 272 -11.86 16.97 20.18
C HIS A 272 -12.31 16.30 18.88
N GLU A 273 -11.34 15.98 18.01
CA GLU A 273 -11.59 15.38 16.68
C GLU A 273 -12.27 14.00 16.77
N PHE A 274 -11.89 13.21 17.77
CA PHE A 274 -12.54 11.94 18.11
C PHE A 274 -13.44 12.15 19.33
N HIS A 275 -14.75 11.97 19.14
CA HIS A 275 -15.78 12.25 20.14
C HIS A 275 -17.01 11.33 19.97
N TYR A 276 -17.95 11.43 20.91
CA TYR A 276 -19.10 10.54 21.03
C TYR A 276 -20.46 11.28 20.99
N ASP A 277 -20.56 12.40 20.27
CA ASP A 277 -21.80 13.20 20.24
C ASP A 277 -22.95 12.51 19.52
N ASN A 278 -22.63 11.71 18.50
CA ASN A 278 -23.58 10.91 17.75
C ASN A 278 -23.00 9.53 17.44
N VAL A 279 -23.88 8.62 17.04
CA VAL A 279 -23.49 7.22 16.82
C VAL A 279 -22.47 7.06 15.69
N ILE A 280 -22.50 7.92 14.67
CA ILE A 280 -21.58 7.83 13.53
C ILE A 280 -20.15 8.18 13.97
N TRP A 281 -19.97 9.29 14.69
CA TRP A 281 -18.68 9.69 15.27
C TRP A 281 -18.20 8.71 16.34
N ALA A 282 -19.12 8.18 17.14
CA ALA A 282 -18.81 7.13 18.10
C ALA A 282 -18.29 5.85 17.41
N LEU A 283 -18.89 5.45 16.28
CA LEU A 283 -18.43 4.31 15.49
C LEU A 283 -17.03 4.56 14.89
N LEU A 284 -16.75 5.78 14.40
CA LEU A 284 -15.42 6.14 13.91
C LEU A 284 -14.38 6.09 15.05
N THR A 285 -14.71 6.68 16.20
CA THR A 285 -13.82 6.71 17.38
C THR A 285 -13.58 5.30 17.95
N LEU A 286 -14.61 4.46 18.00
CA LEU A 286 -14.43 3.06 18.41
C LEU A 286 -13.63 2.28 17.37
N PHE A 287 -13.77 2.60 16.09
CA PHE A 287 -12.96 1.97 15.04
C PHE A 287 -11.48 2.29 15.24
N THR A 288 -11.11 3.57 15.47
CA THR A 288 -9.72 3.95 15.73
C THR A 288 -9.18 3.27 16.99
N VAL A 289 -9.93 3.30 18.10
CA VAL A 289 -9.57 2.58 19.33
C VAL A 289 -9.37 1.08 19.08
N SER A 290 -10.21 0.46 18.26
CA SER A 290 -10.10 -0.96 17.94
C SER A 290 -8.87 -1.34 17.11
N THR A 291 -8.31 -0.39 16.36
CA THR A 291 -7.04 -0.58 15.65
C THR A 291 -5.81 -0.53 16.56
N GLY A 292 -5.99 -0.16 17.84
CA GLY A 292 -4.89 -0.01 18.80
C GLY A 292 -4.19 1.34 18.71
N GLU A 293 -4.76 2.31 18.00
CA GLU A 293 -4.13 3.58 17.66
C GLU A 293 -4.96 4.76 18.18
N GLY A 294 -4.29 5.80 18.68
CA GLY A 294 -4.93 6.99 19.26
C GLY A 294 -5.77 6.75 20.53
N TRP A 295 -5.93 5.49 20.96
CA TRP A 295 -6.75 5.14 22.12
C TRP A 295 -6.29 5.76 23.46
N PRO A 296 -4.99 5.99 23.74
CA PRO A 296 -4.61 6.64 25.00
C PRO A 296 -5.11 8.09 25.06
N GLN A 297 -5.08 8.79 23.92
CA GLN A 297 -5.58 10.17 23.81
C GLN A 297 -7.10 10.20 24.04
N VAL A 298 -7.85 9.32 23.38
CA VAL A 298 -9.31 9.21 23.53
C VAL A 298 -9.68 8.81 24.96
N LEU A 299 -8.95 7.86 25.57
CA LEU A 299 -9.14 7.47 26.96
C LEU A 299 -8.89 8.64 27.91
N GLN A 300 -7.80 9.37 27.73
CA GLN A 300 -7.47 10.54 28.55
C GLN A 300 -8.58 11.59 28.47
N HIS A 301 -9.02 11.94 27.26
CA HIS A 301 -10.14 12.87 27.07
C HIS A 301 -11.40 12.38 27.78
N SER A 302 -11.70 11.08 27.73
CA SER A 302 -12.86 10.48 28.42
C SER A 302 -12.78 10.49 29.95
N VAL A 303 -11.58 10.36 30.53
CA VAL A 303 -11.36 10.42 31.98
C VAL A 303 -11.47 11.86 32.49
N ASP A 304 -11.06 12.82 31.67
CA ASP A 304 -11.06 14.23 32.02
C ASP A 304 -12.45 14.88 31.83
N VAL A 305 -13.42 14.17 31.24
CA VAL A 305 -14.80 14.62 31.03
C VAL A 305 -15.47 15.08 32.34
N THR A 306 -16.15 16.22 32.28
CA THR A 306 -16.93 16.80 33.38
C THR A 306 -18.44 16.79 33.09
N GLU A 307 -19.05 17.96 32.90
CA GLU A 307 -20.47 18.19 32.56
C GLU A 307 -20.56 18.71 31.11
N GLU A 308 -21.75 18.74 30.51
CA GLU A 308 -21.91 19.11 29.09
C GLU A 308 -21.44 20.53 28.74
N ASP A 309 -21.57 21.49 29.67
CA ASP A 309 -21.18 22.89 29.45
C ASP A 309 -19.78 23.23 30.01
N ARG A 310 -19.05 22.23 30.47
CA ARG A 310 -17.74 22.40 31.13
C ARG A 310 -16.62 21.68 30.40
N GLY A 311 -15.43 22.29 30.46
CA GLY A 311 -14.21 21.77 29.88
C GLY A 311 -13.64 20.60 30.68
N PRO A 312 -12.58 19.97 30.17
CA PRO A 312 -11.97 18.82 30.82
C PRO A 312 -11.29 19.22 32.14
N SER A 313 -11.41 18.36 33.15
CA SER A 313 -10.69 18.46 34.43
C SER A 313 -9.88 17.19 34.64
N HIS A 314 -8.56 17.35 34.80
CA HIS A 314 -7.62 16.23 34.85
C HIS A 314 -7.99 15.19 35.94
N GLY A 315 -8.22 13.94 35.53
CA GLY A 315 -8.51 12.83 36.43
C GLY A 315 -9.88 12.88 37.11
N ASN A 316 -10.84 13.66 36.60
CA ASN A 316 -12.14 13.86 37.22
C ASN A 316 -12.97 12.57 37.34
N ARG A 317 -13.02 11.75 36.27
CA ARG A 317 -13.83 10.53 36.19
C ARG A 317 -13.01 9.32 35.74
N MET A 318 -12.07 8.90 36.58
CA MET A 318 -11.22 7.73 36.30
C MET A 318 -12.01 6.44 36.06
N GLU A 319 -13.23 6.33 36.59
CA GLU A 319 -14.13 5.19 36.40
C GLU A 319 -14.50 4.95 34.93
N MET A 320 -14.46 5.99 34.09
CA MET A 320 -14.74 5.88 32.66
C MET A 320 -13.71 5.02 31.93
N SER A 321 -12.52 4.80 32.51
CA SER A 321 -11.51 3.88 31.97
C SER A 321 -12.02 2.44 31.84
N ILE A 322 -12.97 2.04 32.70
CA ILE A 322 -13.55 0.67 32.68
C ILE A 322 -14.23 0.39 31.33
N PHE A 323 -14.87 1.40 30.72
CA PHE A 323 -15.49 1.27 29.39
C PHE A 323 -14.47 0.79 28.35
N TYR A 324 -13.28 1.40 28.32
CA TYR A 324 -12.22 1.04 27.38
C TYR A 324 -11.57 -0.30 27.72
N VAL A 325 -11.38 -0.61 29.00
CA VAL A 325 -10.86 -1.93 29.41
C VAL A 325 -11.81 -3.05 28.95
N ILE A 326 -13.11 -2.89 29.18
CA ILE A 326 -14.12 -3.86 28.70
C ILE A 326 -14.09 -3.93 27.17
N TYR A 327 -14.04 -2.79 26.49
CA TYR A 327 -13.95 -2.76 25.04
C TYR A 327 -12.69 -3.49 24.53
N PHE A 328 -11.51 -3.22 25.07
CA PHE A 328 -10.25 -3.86 24.67
C PHE A 328 -10.12 -5.34 25.03
N VAL A 329 -10.73 -5.77 26.14
CA VAL A 329 -10.74 -7.19 26.49
C VAL A 329 -11.74 -7.93 25.61
N VAL A 330 -12.97 -7.44 25.49
CA VAL A 330 -14.03 -8.17 24.78
C VAL A 330 -13.83 -8.09 23.27
N PHE A 331 -13.42 -6.94 22.73
CA PHE A 331 -13.44 -6.73 21.29
C PHE A 331 -12.31 -7.46 20.54
N PRO A 332 -11.01 -7.19 20.81
CA PRO A 332 -9.91 -8.01 20.30
C PRO A 332 -10.03 -9.50 20.59
N PHE A 333 -10.36 -9.89 21.83
CA PHE A 333 -10.36 -11.31 22.23
C PHE A 333 -11.41 -12.13 21.47
N PHE A 334 -12.61 -11.61 21.27
CA PHE A 334 -13.63 -12.35 20.53
C PHE A 334 -13.45 -12.18 19.02
N PHE A 335 -13.34 -10.95 18.51
CA PHE A 335 -13.44 -10.71 17.07
C PHE A 335 -12.18 -11.08 16.31
N VAL A 336 -10.97 -10.77 16.82
CA VAL A 336 -9.73 -11.15 16.11
C VAL A 336 -9.59 -12.67 16.09
N ASN A 337 -9.86 -13.34 17.21
CA ASN A 337 -9.76 -14.80 17.28
C ASN A 337 -10.80 -15.52 16.41
N ILE A 338 -12.07 -15.08 16.43
CA ILE A 338 -13.12 -15.64 15.55
C ILE A 338 -12.74 -15.42 14.08
N PHE A 339 -12.24 -14.23 13.76
CA PHE A 339 -11.87 -13.87 12.38
C PHE A 339 -10.72 -14.73 11.87
N VAL A 340 -9.63 -14.83 12.64
CA VAL A 340 -8.46 -15.67 12.29
C VAL A 340 -8.88 -17.13 12.18
N ALA A 341 -9.66 -17.66 13.12
CA ALA A 341 -10.12 -19.05 13.08
C ALA A 341 -10.95 -19.36 11.82
N LEU A 342 -11.89 -18.48 11.44
CA LEU A 342 -12.73 -18.70 10.27
C LEU A 342 -11.96 -18.58 8.95
N ILE A 343 -11.00 -17.65 8.87
CA ILE A 343 -10.10 -17.60 7.71
C ILE A 343 -9.33 -18.92 7.60
N ILE A 344 -8.76 -19.41 8.71
CA ILE A 344 -8.05 -20.70 8.72
C ILE A 344 -8.96 -21.84 8.24
N ILE A 345 -10.20 -21.95 8.76
CA ILE A 345 -11.16 -22.99 8.35
C ILE A 345 -11.54 -22.85 6.87
N THR A 346 -11.88 -21.63 6.42
CA THR A 346 -12.25 -21.38 5.02
C THR A 346 -11.11 -21.74 4.09
N PHE A 347 -9.88 -21.36 4.44
CA PHE A 347 -8.72 -21.77 3.67
C PHE A 347 -8.57 -23.29 3.71
N GLN A 348 -8.59 -23.93 4.89
CA GLN A 348 -8.51 -25.39 5.03
C GLN A 348 -9.48 -26.10 4.07
N GLU A 349 -10.77 -25.77 4.13
CA GLU A 349 -11.81 -26.30 3.23
C GLU A 349 -11.47 -26.12 1.74
N GLN A 350 -10.95 -24.95 1.33
CA GLN A 350 -10.58 -24.71 -0.07
C GLN A 350 -9.41 -25.59 -0.53
N GLY A 351 -8.41 -25.79 0.34
CA GLY A 351 -7.29 -26.66 -0.03
C GLY A 351 -7.62 -28.14 0.08
N ASP A 352 -8.59 -28.52 0.93
CA ASP A 352 -9.08 -29.90 0.98
C ASP A 352 -9.89 -30.23 -0.27
N LYS A 353 -10.74 -29.31 -0.76
CA LYS A 353 -11.42 -29.42 -2.07
C LYS A 353 -10.45 -29.58 -3.24
N MET A 354 -9.30 -28.89 -3.20
CA MET A 354 -8.24 -29.07 -4.20
C MET A 354 -7.53 -30.43 -4.10
N MET A 355 -7.56 -31.08 -2.94
CA MET A 355 -6.97 -32.42 -2.75
C MET A 355 -7.97 -33.56 -2.94
N GLU A 356 -9.27 -33.28 -2.86
CA GLU A 356 -10.38 -34.23 -3.02
C GLU A 356 -10.43 -34.89 -4.41
N GLU A 357 -9.81 -34.27 -5.43
CA GLU A 357 -9.66 -34.84 -6.78
C GLU A 357 -8.61 -35.96 -6.87
N CYS A 358 -7.96 -36.35 -5.76
CA CYS A 358 -6.92 -37.36 -5.77
C CYS A 358 -7.16 -38.50 -4.77
N SER A 359 -7.04 -39.73 -5.25
CA SER A 359 -7.28 -40.97 -4.48
C SER A 359 -6.20 -41.32 -3.45
N LEU A 360 -5.11 -40.55 -3.37
CA LEU A 360 -3.93 -40.85 -2.56
C LEU A 360 -3.90 -40.00 -1.29
N GLU A 361 -3.59 -40.61 -0.15
CA GLU A 361 -3.42 -39.87 1.11
C GLU A 361 -2.20 -38.94 1.04
N LYS A 362 -2.22 -37.81 1.76
CA LYS A 362 -1.15 -36.78 1.72
C LYS A 362 0.24 -37.38 2.00
N ASN A 363 0.33 -38.32 2.94
CA ASN A 363 1.57 -38.99 3.32
C ASN A 363 2.08 -39.94 2.22
N GLU A 364 1.18 -40.65 1.56
CA GLU A 364 1.51 -41.54 0.43
C GLU A 364 2.03 -40.74 -0.74
N ARG A 365 1.36 -39.64 -1.10
CA ARG A 365 1.81 -38.73 -2.16
C ARG A 365 3.20 -38.18 -1.86
N ALA A 366 3.44 -37.70 -0.64
CA ALA A 366 4.76 -37.18 -0.24
C ALA A 366 5.87 -38.25 -0.35
N CYS A 367 5.57 -39.50 0.00
CA CYS A 367 6.50 -40.61 -0.13
C CYS A 367 6.79 -40.93 -1.61
N ILE A 368 5.75 -41.00 -2.45
CA ILE A 368 5.87 -41.25 -3.89
C ILE A 368 6.67 -40.12 -4.56
N ASP A 369 6.32 -38.86 -4.28
CA ASP A 369 7.03 -37.69 -4.83
C ASP A 369 8.49 -37.68 -4.40
N PHE A 370 8.79 -38.04 -3.15
CA PHE A 370 10.18 -38.17 -2.69
C PHE A 370 10.90 -39.29 -3.45
N ALA A 371 10.30 -40.47 -3.58
CA ALA A 371 10.89 -41.60 -4.28
C ALA A 371 11.19 -41.29 -5.77
N ILE A 372 10.30 -40.55 -6.44
CA ILE A 372 10.45 -40.17 -7.85
C ILE A 372 11.45 -39.00 -8.03
N SER A 373 11.44 -38.03 -7.12
CA SER A 373 12.23 -36.80 -7.27
C SER A 373 13.61 -36.85 -6.62
N ALA A 374 13.86 -37.82 -5.73
CA ALA A 374 15.13 -37.95 -5.02
C ALA A 374 16.29 -38.14 -6.00
N LYS A 375 17.29 -37.27 -5.88
CA LYS A 375 18.57 -37.39 -6.59
C LYS A 375 19.67 -37.68 -5.58
N PRO A 376 20.67 -38.52 -5.93
CA PRO A 376 21.77 -38.81 -5.03
C PRO A 376 22.53 -37.53 -4.67
N LEU A 377 22.86 -37.37 -3.39
CA LEU A 377 23.67 -36.25 -2.92
C LEU A 377 25.10 -36.44 -3.43
N THR A 378 25.52 -35.62 -4.39
CA THR A 378 26.89 -35.68 -4.94
C THR A 378 27.84 -34.91 -4.03
N ARG A 379 28.63 -35.63 -3.21
CA ARG A 379 29.75 -35.04 -2.46
C ARG A 379 31.04 -35.28 -3.24
N TYR A 380 31.81 -34.23 -3.47
CA TYR A 380 33.10 -34.35 -4.15
C TYR A 380 34.14 -35.01 -3.23
N MET A 381 34.81 -36.02 -3.76
CA MET A 381 35.96 -36.69 -3.13
C MET A 381 37.08 -36.80 -4.18
N PRO A 382 38.31 -36.32 -3.88
CA PRO A 382 39.44 -36.48 -4.80
C PRO A 382 39.83 -37.96 -4.90
N GLN A 383 40.06 -38.44 -6.14
CA GLN A 383 40.30 -39.85 -6.44
C GLN A 383 41.65 -40.37 -5.91
N ASN A 384 42.70 -39.56 -6.03
CA ASN A 384 44.07 -39.96 -5.71
C ASN A 384 44.44 -39.66 -4.25
N ARG A 385 44.41 -40.69 -3.39
CA ARG A 385 44.70 -40.59 -1.94
C ARG A 385 46.11 -40.11 -1.59
N HIS A 386 47.09 -40.33 -2.48
CA HIS A 386 48.49 -39.94 -2.26
C HIS A 386 48.77 -38.46 -2.54
N THR A 387 47.83 -37.76 -3.18
CA THR A 387 48.01 -36.36 -3.60
C THR A 387 47.90 -35.42 -2.40
N PHE A 388 48.64 -34.31 -2.45
CA PHE A 388 48.49 -33.21 -1.49
C PHE A 388 47.03 -32.73 -1.39
N GLN A 389 46.31 -32.69 -2.51
CA GLN A 389 44.89 -32.35 -2.56
C GLN A 389 44.01 -33.23 -1.66
N TYR A 390 44.25 -34.55 -1.59
CA TYR A 390 43.47 -35.44 -0.73
C TYR A 390 43.73 -35.16 0.75
N ARG A 391 44.99 -34.94 1.12
CA ARG A 391 45.36 -34.54 2.50
C ARG A 391 44.70 -33.21 2.89
N LEU A 392 44.73 -32.24 1.98
CA LEU A 392 44.09 -30.94 2.18
C LEU A 392 42.57 -31.05 2.28
N TRP A 393 41.94 -31.85 1.41
CA TRP A 393 40.51 -32.14 1.45
C TRP A 393 40.11 -32.82 2.75
N HIS A 394 40.87 -33.82 3.20
CA HIS A 394 40.61 -34.51 4.47
C HIS A 394 40.72 -33.56 5.68
N PHE A 395 41.65 -32.61 5.65
CA PHE A 395 41.77 -31.57 6.66
C PHE A 395 40.61 -30.57 6.63
N VAL A 396 40.27 -30.02 5.46
CA VAL A 396 39.21 -29.03 5.29
C VAL A 396 37.82 -29.58 5.63
N VAL A 397 37.59 -30.87 5.38
CA VAL A 397 36.32 -31.56 5.71
C VAL A 397 36.30 -32.04 7.17
N SER A 398 37.41 -31.94 7.91
CA SER A 398 37.46 -32.39 9.30
C SER A 398 36.58 -31.53 10.22
N PRO A 399 35.93 -32.13 11.25
CA PRO A 399 35.14 -31.38 12.22
C PRO A 399 35.96 -30.28 12.93
N SER A 400 37.24 -30.53 13.19
CA SER A 400 38.13 -29.57 13.85
C SER A 400 38.32 -28.29 13.02
N PHE A 401 38.44 -28.42 11.69
CA PHE A 401 38.51 -27.25 10.81
C PHE A 401 37.20 -26.46 10.82
N GLU A 402 36.04 -27.15 10.78
CA GLU A 402 34.73 -26.50 10.87
C GLU A 402 34.54 -25.74 12.19
N TYR A 403 34.90 -26.33 13.34
CA TYR A 403 34.85 -25.65 14.63
C TYR A 403 35.82 -24.47 14.73
N THR A 404 37.00 -24.56 14.12
CA THR A 404 37.96 -23.45 14.10
C THR A 404 37.40 -22.24 13.33
N VAL A 405 36.80 -22.47 12.17
CA VAL A 405 36.13 -21.42 11.39
C VAL A 405 34.95 -20.83 12.19
N LEU A 406 34.19 -21.67 12.89
CA LEU A 406 33.09 -21.23 13.75
C LEU A 406 33.56 -20.30 14.87
N THR A 407 34.60 -20.70 15.61
CA THR A 407 35.18 -19.89 16.68
C THR A 407 35.71 -18.57 16.13
N MET A 408 36.34 -18.58 14.95
CA MET A 408 36.79 -17.37 14.28
C MET A 408 35.63 -16.41 13.94
N ILE A 409 34.49 -16.93 13.45
CA ILE A 409 33.28 -16.13 13.23
C ILE A 409 32.76 -15.54 14.54
N ALA A 410 32.68 -16.35 15.61
CA ALA A 410 32.21 -15.89 16.91
C ALA A 410 33.09 -14.77 17.48
N LEU A 411 34.42 -14.92 17.42
CA LEU A 411 35.36 -13.88 17.85
C LEU A 411 35.27 -12.62 16.99
N ASN A 412 35.13 -12.76 15.66
CA ASN A 412 34.96 -11.60 14.78
C ASN A 412 33.67 -10.83 15.09
N THR A 413 32.59 -11.55 15.42
CA THR A 413 31.32 -10.97 15.86
C THR A 413 31.48 -10.11 17.11
N ILE A 414 32.20 -10.61 18.11
CA ILE A 414 32.48 -9.86 19.35
C ILE A 414 33.23 -8.55 19.00
N VAL A 415 34.23 -8.60 18.12
CA VAL A 415 34.96 -7.40 17.66
C VAL A 415 34.04 -6.41 16.94
N LEU A 416 33.04 -6.89 16.17
CA LEU A 416 32.05 -6.01 15.54
C LEU A 416 31.11 -5.36 16.57
N MET A 417 30.73 -6.08 17.62
CA MET A 417 29.88 -5.57 18.72
C MET A 417 30.60 -4.54 19.61
N MET A 418 31.92 -4.59 19.69
CA MET A 418 32.73 -3.67 20.49
C MET A 418 32.78 -2.23 19.94
N LYS A 419 32.31 -1.99 18.72
CA LYS A 419 32.33 -0.65 18.11
C LYS A 419 31.27 0.27 18.75
N TYR A 420 31.68 1.45 19.22
CA TYR A 420 30.78 2.46 19.78
C TYR A 420 31.01 3.86 19.19
N HIS A 421 30.06 4.78 19.43
CA HIS A 421 30.13 6.15 18.91
C HIS A 421 31.12 7.00 19.70
N SER A 422 31.92 7.83 19.02
CA SER A 422 32.97 8.67 19.63
C SER A 422 34.10 7.89 20.34
N ALA A 423 34.50 6.75 19.76
CA ALA A 423 35.65 6.00 20.27
C ALA A 423 36.97 6.75 20.01
N PRO A 424 37.98 6.62 20.90
CA PRO A 424 39.31 7.17 20.68
C PRO A 424 39.93 6.62 19.38
N PRO A 425 40.70 7.41 18.62
CA PRO A 425 41.25 6.97 17.33
C PRO A 425 42.17 5.76 17.46
N ALA A 426 42.88 5.61 18.59
CA ALA A 426 43.70 4.44 18.88
C ALA A 426 42.84 3.15 19.03
N TYR A 427 41.68 3.26 19.67
CA TYR A 427 40.74 2.14 19.82
C TYR A 427 40.19 1.71 18.46
N ASP A 428 39.74 2.67 17.65
CA ASP A 428 39.25 2.40 16.30
C ASP A 428 40.33 1.78 15.40
N ALA A 429 41.59 2.21 15.53
CA ALA A 429 42.72 1.61 14.82
C ALA A 429 42.93 0.14 15.22
N VAL A 430 42.86 -0.19 16.52
CA VAL A 430 42.97 -1.58 16.99
C VAL A 430 41.84 -2.44 16.45
N LEU A 431 40.59 -1.97 16.52
CA LEU A 431 39.44 -2.69 15.96
C LEU A 431 39.57 -2.87 14.45
N LYS A 432 40.12 -1.89 13.74
CA LYS A 432 40.42 -1.98 12.30
C LYS A 432 41.44 -3.09 12.03
N HIS A 433 42.56 -3.11 12.76
CA HIS A 433 43.58 -4.16 12.61
C HIS A 433 43.05 -5.57 12.90
N LEU A 434 42.24 -5.73 13.95
CA LEU A 434 41.60 -7.01 14.27
C LEU A 434 40.66 -7.47 13.13
N ASN A 435 39.84 -6.56 12.59
CA ASN A 435 38.96 -6.87 11.46
C ASN A 435 39.73 -7.22 10.18
N THR A 436 40.85 -6.57 9.91
CA THR A 436 41.77 -6.93 8.82
C THR A 436 42.35 -8.33 9.05
N ALA A 437 42.80 -8.65 10.26
CA ALA A 437 43.34 -9.97 10.59
C ALA A 437 42.31 -11.09 10.37
N PHE A 438 41.06 -10.92 10.83
CA PHE A 438 40.00 -11.88 10.54
C PHE A 438 39.73 -12.03 9.05
N THR A 439 39.75 -10.93 8.29
CA THR A 439 39.57 -10.98 6.83
C THR A 439 40.65 -11.83 6.17
N VAL A 440 41.92 -11.68 6.55
CA VAL A 440 43.02 -12.51 6.06
C VAL A 440 42.80 -13.98 6.41
N LEU A 441 42.39 -14.30 7.63
CA LEU A 441 42.14 -15.68 8.04
C LEU A 441 40.97 -16.31 7.25
N PHE A 442 39.89 -15.57 6.98
CA PHE A 442 38.79 -16.03 6.12
C PHE A 442 39.22 -16.17 4.64
N SER A 443 40.12 -15.31 4.16
CA SER A 443 40.72 -15.48 2.82
C SER A 443 41.53 -16.77 2.75
N ILE A 444 42.32 -17.08 3.78
CA ILE A 444 43.08 -18.33 3.86
C ILE A 444 42.11 -19.53 3.87
N GLU A 445 41.06 -19.51 4.68
CA GLU A 445 40.01 -20.53 4.68
C GLU A 445 39.45 -20.77 3.27
N CYS A 446 39.10 -19.69 2.57
CA CYS A 446 38.55 -19.76 1.21
C CYS A 446 39.54 -20.37 0.21
N VAL A 447 40.81 -19.95 0.25
CA VAL A 447 41.87 -20.50 -0.62
C VAL A 447 42.11 -21.99 -0.33
N LEU A 448 42.15 -22.39 0.94
CA LEU A 448 42.29 -23.80 1.33
C LEU A 448 41.12 -24.64 0.80
N LYS A 449 39.88 -24.15 0.88
CA LYS A 449 38.70 -24.81 0.31
C LYS A 449 38.76 -24.91 -1.22
N ILE A 450 39.19 -23.85 -1.92
CA ILE A 450 39.33 -23.87 -3.39
C ILE A 450 40.38 -24.91 -3.82
N MET A 451 41.51 -24.97 -3.13
CA MET A 451 42.56 -25.97 -3.39
C MET A 451 42.09 -27.40 -3.06
N ALA A 452 41.31 -27.59 -1.99
CA ALA A 452 40.80 -28.90 -1.58
C ALA A 452 39.75 -29.46 -2.55
N PHE A 453 38.70 -28.70 -2.87
CA PHE A 453 37.60 -29.15 -3.72
C PHE A 453 37.89 -29.01 -5.23
N GLY A 454 38.87 -28.17 -5.59
CA GLY A 454 39.10 -27.75 -6.96
C GLY A 454 38.11 -26.66 -7.38
N PHE A 455 38.51 -25.83 -8.34
CA PHE A 455 37.78 -24.62 -8.75
C PHE A 455 36.31 -24.91 -9.13
N LEU A 456 36.06 -25.87 -10.03
CA LEU A 456 34.71 -26.16 -10.51
C LEU A 456 33.76 -26.71 -9.42
N ASN A 457 34.26 -27.57 -8.53
CA ASN A 457 33.42 -28.14 -7.48
C ASN A 457 33.17 -27.17 -6.33
N TYR A 458 34.12 -26.26 -6.06
CA TYR A 458 33.94 -25.20 -5.08
C TYR A 458 32.72 -24.32 -5.43
N PHE A 459 32.61 -23.88 -6.69
CA PHE A 459 31.50 -23.05 -7.16
C PHE A 459 30.19 -23.80 -7.41
N ARG A 460 30.14 -25.12 -7.18
CA ARG A 460 28.90 -25.90 -7.27
C ARG A 460 28.08 -25.84 -5.98
N ASP A 461 28.72 -25.61 -4.84
CA ASP A 461 28.05 -25.50 -3.53
C ASP A 461 27.69 -24.05 -3.24
N THR A 462 26.38 -23.76 -3.13
CA THR A 462 25.85 -22.42 -2.86
C THR A 462 26.46 -21.76 -1.62
N TRP A 463 26.78 -22.54 -0.58
CA TRP A 463 27.40 -21.99 0.64
C TRP A 463 28.84 -21.54 0.41
N ASN A 464 29.59 -22.26 -0.42
CA ASN A 464 30.96 -21.88 -0.76
C ASN A 464 30.99 -20.67 -1.71
N ILE A 465 30.00 -20.55 -2.60
CA ILE A 465 29.80 -19.33 -3.42
C ILE A 465 29.55 -18.12 -2.51
N PHE A 466 28.66 -18.25 -1.53
CA PHE A 466 28.40 -17.18 -0.55
C PHE A 466 29.67 -16.81 0.23
N ASP A 467 30.41 -17.81 0.75
CA ASP A 467 31.67 -17.59 1.44
C ASP A 467 32.65 -16.78 0.57
N PHE A 468 32.78 -17.14 -0.71
CA PHE A 468 33.66 -16.44 -1.66
C PHE A 468 33.24 -14.99 -1.89
N ILE A 469 31.94 -14.72 -2.06
CA ILE A 469 31.41 -13.36 -2.22
C ILE A 469 31.71 -12.52 -0.98
N THR A 470 31.53 -13.06 0.23
CA THR A 470 31.84 -12.31 1.47
C THR A 470 33.32 -12.00 1.62
N VAL A 471 34.21 -12.91 1.21
CA VAL A 471 35.66 -12.70 1.22
C VAL A 471 36.05 -11.63 0.19
N LEU A 472 35.54 -11.72 -1.04
CA LEU A 472 35.77 -10.70 -2.07
C LEU A 472 35.32 -9.32 -1.62
N GLY A 473 34.08 -9.18 -1.13
CA GLY A 473 33.55 -7.89 -0.65
C GLY A 473 34.39 -7.29 0.47
N SER A 474 34.94 -8.13 1.34
CA SER A 474 35.80 -7.69 2.44
C SER A 474 37.21 -7.29 1.99
N ILE A 475 37.76 -7.95 0.96
CA ILE A 475 39.03 -7.55 0.34
C ILE A 475 38.85 -6.21 -0.38
N THR A 476 37.76 -6.06 -1.15
CA THR A 476 37.43 -4.80 -1.82
C THR A 476 37.32 -3.65 -0.83
N GLU A 477 36.74 -3.87 0.35
CA GLU A 477 36.71 -2.86 1.42
C GLU A 477 38.11 -2.39 1.82
N ILE A 478 39.05 -3.32 2.04
CA ILE A 478 40.44 -3.00 2.41
C ILE A 478 41.15 -2.26 1.27
N VAL A 479 40.97 -2.70 0.02
CA VAL A 479 41.62 -2.08 -1.15
C VAL A 479 41.13 -0.64 -1.36
N VAL A 480 39.82 -0.41 -1.27
CA VAL A 480 39.24 0.94 -1.44
C VAL A 480 39.69 1.88 -0.31
N ASP A 481 39.77 1.37 0.92
CA ASP A 481 40.27 2.12 2.08
C ASP A 481 41.77 2.49 1.95
N LEU A 482 42.59 1.63 1.32
CA LEU A 482 43.98 1.93 1.01
C LEU A 482 44.14 2.95 -0.13
N GLN A 483 43.25 2.94 -1.13
CA GLN A 483 43.32 3.83 -2.30
C GLN A 483 42.67 5.20 -2.08
N ARG A 484 42.00 5.43 -0.92
CA ARG A 484 41.23 6.67 -0.63
C ARG A 484 40.28 7.09 -1.77
N ILE A 485 39.60 6.12 -2.38
CA ILE A 485 38.63 6.38 -3.44
C ILE A 485 37.28 6.70 -2.78
N ASP A 486 36.93 7.98 -2.69
CA ASP A 486 35.70 8.47 -2.04
C ASP A 486 34.41 8.30 -2.89
N THR A 487 34.50 7.68 -4.07
CA THR A 487 33.36 7.60 -5.01
C THR A 487 32.33 6.52 -4.67
N PHE A 488 32.67 5.53 -3.84
CA PHE A 488 31.76 4.46 -3.45
C PHE A 488 31.27 4.67 -2.02
N ASN A 489 29.97 4.44 -1.80
CA ASN A 489 29.38 4.51 -0.46
C ASN A 489 29.97 3.40 0.42
N MET A 490 31.05 3.73 1.14
CA MET A 490 31.83 2.82 1.98
C MET A 490 30.96 2.06 2.98
N SER A 491 29.81 2.62 3.37
CA SER A 491 28.86 2.01 4.31
C SER A 491 28.28 0.68 3.80
N PHE A 492 28.07 0.53 2.49
CA PHE A 492 27.54 -0.71 1.92
C PHE A 492 28.57 -1.85 2.01
N LEU A 493 29.86 -1.57 1.74
CA LEU A 493 30.92 -2.58 1.81
C LEU A 493 31.08 -3.15 3.23
N LYS A 494 30.78 -2.35 4.27
CA LYS A 494 30.80 -2.80 5.67
C LYS A 494 29.80 -3.95 5.94
N LEU A 495 28.76 -4.11 5.11
CA LEU A 495 27.79 -5.19 5.26
C LEU A 495 28.40 -6.57 5.01
N PHE A 496 29.42 -6.69 4.16
CA PHE A 496 30.07 -7.98 3.89
C PHE A 496 30.77 -8.56 5.12
N ARG A 497 31.24 -7.71 6.03
CA ARG A 497 31.80 -8.15 7.32
C ARG A 497 30.72 -8.78 8.21
N ALA A 498 29.57 -8.11 8.33
CA ALA A 498 28.43 -8.64 9.08
C ALA A 498 27.81 -9.89 8.43
N ALA A 499 27.81 -9.97 7.09
CA ALA A 499 27.27 -11.10 6.34
C ALA A 499 27.95 -12.44 6.68
N ARG A 500 29.20 -12.42 7.20
CA ARG A 500 29.90 -13.64 7.65
C ARG A 500 29.17 -14.36 8.79
N LEU A 501 28.34 -13.65 9.57
CA LEU A 501 27.46 -14.25 10.60
C LEU A 501 26.49 -15.27 10.01
N ILE A 502 26.07 -15.09 8.76
CA ILE A 502 25.14 -16.00 8.06
C ILE A 502 25.75 -17.40 7.94
N LYS A 503 27.10 -17.53 7.95
CA LYS A 503 27.78 -18.83 7.96
C LYS A 503 27.40 -19.70 9.17
N LEU A 504 27.03 -19.09 10.30
CA LEU A 504 26.55 -19.83 11.49
C LEU A 504 25.29 -20.66 11.18
N LEU A 505 24.44 -20.17 10.27
CA LEU A 505 23.20 -20.85 9.86
C LEU A 505 23.49 -22.17 9.13
N ARG A 506 24.72 -22.39 8.63
CA ARG A 506 25.12 -23.64 7.95
C ARG A 506 25.16 -24.85 8.89
N GLN A 507 25.44 -24.64 10.17
CA GLN A 507 25.71 -25.74 11.11
C GLN A 507 24.44 -26.35 11.72
N GLY A 508 23.41 -25.53 11.97
CA GLY A 508 22.15 -26.01 12.52
C GLY A 508 21.33 -26.77 11.48
N TYR A 509 21.32 -28.10 11.53
CA TYR A 509 20.46 -28.92 10.65
C TYR A 509 18.99 -28.48 10.73
N THR A 510 18.49 -28.29 11.96
CA THR A 510 17.12 -27.82 12.22
C THR A 510 16.87 -26.42 11.64
N ILE A 511 17.80 -25.48 11.84
CA ILE A 511 17.69 -24.10 11.34
C ILE A 511 17.68 -24.10 9.80
N ARG A 512 18.52 -24.93 9.16
CA ARG A 512 18.56 -25.06 7.71
C ARG A 512 17.26 -25.61 7.14
N ILE A 513 16.69 -26.62 7.78
CA ILE A 513 15.38 -27.13 7.38
C ILE A 513 14.35 -26.01 7.51
N LEU A 514 14.28 -25.34 8.66
CA LEU A 514 13.32 -24.26 8.92
C LEU A 514 13.44 -23.12 7.90
N LEU A 515 14.66 -22.64 7.64
CA LEU A 515 14.91 -21.61 6.65
C LEU A 515 14.59 -22.09 5.23
N TRP A 516 14.92 -23.34 4.89
CA TRP A 516 14.61 -23.90 3.58
C TRP A 516 13.11 -24.05 3.38
N THR A 517 12.37 -24.56 4.37
CA THR A 517 10.91 -24.67 4.32
C THR A 517 10.27 -23.28 4.19
N PHE A 518 10.78 -22.28 4.92
CA PHE A 518 10.33 -20.90 4.79
C PHE A 518 10.64 -20.29 3.41
N VAL A 519 11.81 -20.56 2.83
CA VAL A 519 12.15 -20.16 1.46
C VAL A 519 11.25 -20.86 0.42
N GLN A 520 10.83 -22.11 0.68
CA GLN A 520 9.88 -22.78 -0.20
C GLN A 520 8.49 -22.14 -0.13
N SER A 521 8.01 -21.73 1.05
CA SER A 521 6.69 -21.09 1.17
C SER A 521 6.63 -19.76 0.41
N PHE A 522 7.73 -19.00 0.34
CA PHE A 522 7.83 -17.79 -0.49
C PHE A 522 7.58 -17.99 -1.98
N LYS A 523 7.71 -19.21 -2.53
CA LYS A 523 7.42 -19.45 -3.96
C LYS A 523 5.93 -19.33 -4.30
N ALA A 524 5.05 -19.50 -3.31
CA ALA A 524 3.61 -19.35 -3.46
C ALA A 524 3.11 -17.91 -3.20
N LEU A 525 3.89 -17.11 -2.45
CA LEU A 525 3.52 -15.75 -2.06
C LEU A 525 3.56 -14.65 -3.13
N PRO A 526 4.27 -14.75 -4.28
CA PRO A 526 4.42 -13.60 -5.17
C PRO A 526 3.07 -13.07 -5.68
N TYR A 527 2.08 -13.95 -5.88
CA TYR A 527 0.75 -13.57 -6.34
C TYR A 527 -0.09 -12.87 -5.26
N VAL A 528 0.08 -13.24 -3.97
CA VAL A 528 -0.58 -12.55 -2.85
C VAL A 528 0.07 -11.19 -2.62
N CYS A 529 1.41 -11.12 -2.65
CA CYS A 529 2.14 -9.86 -2.57
C CYS A 529 1.80 -8.93 -3.74
N LEU A 530 1.59 -9.47 -4.94
CA LEU A 530 1.14 -8.69 -6.10
C LEU A 530 -0.26 -8.09 -5.85
N LEU A 531 -1.18 -8.84 -5.23
CA LEU A 531 -2.50 -8.31 -4.88
C LEU A 531 -2.41 -7.16 -3.87
N ILE A 532 -1.54 -7.27 -2.85
CA ILE A 532 -1.28 -6.19 -1.89
C ILE A 532 -0.64 -4.99 -2.61
N ALA A 533 0.38 -5.22 -3.44
CA ALA A 533 1.02 -4.16 -4.21
C ALA A 533 0.03 -3.42 -5.13
N MET A 534 -0.93 -4.14 -5.70
CA MET A 534 -2.00 -3.56 -6.52
C MET A 534 -2.98 -2.72 -5.69
N LEU A 535 -3.34 -3.17 -4.48
CA LEU A 535 -4.14 -2.35 -3.55
C LEU A 535 -3.41 -1.04 -3.21
N PHE A 536 -2.13 -1.13 -2.83
CA PHE A 536 -1.30 0.03 -2.50
C PHE A 536 -1.15 0.97 -3.69
N PHE A 537 -0.96 0.43 -4.90
CA PHE A 537 -0.91 1.20 -6.12
C PHE A 537 -2.22 1.99 -6.34
N ILE A 538 -3.37 1.34 -6.24
CA ILE A 538 -4.68 1.99 -6.43
C ILE A 538 -4.88 3.13 -5.42
N TYR A 539 -4.65 2.86 -4.13
CA TYR A 539 -4.81 3.88 -3.10
C TYR A 539 -3.78 4.99 -3.24
N ALA A 540 -2.54 4.71 -3.65
CA ALA A 540 -1.51 5.73 -3.83
C ALA A 540 -1.93 6.74 -4.90
N ILE A 541 -2.42 6.27 -6.05
CA ILE A 541 -2.86 7.17 -7.13
C ILE A 541 -4.10 7.97 -6.71
N ILE A 542 -5.10 7.34 -6.08
CA ILE A 542 -6.27 8.06 -5.56
C ILE A 542 -5.84 9.12 -4.54
N GLY A 543 -4.92 8.79 -3.62
CA GLY A 543 -4.40 9.71 -2.62
C GLY A 543 -3.63 10.87 -3.23
N MET A 544 -2.84 10.64 -4.28
CA MET A 544 -2.16 11.70 -5.04
C MET A 544 -3.16 12.64 -5.73
N GLN A 545 -4.22 12.10 -6.31
CA GLN A 545 -5.25 12.89 -7.01
C GLN A 545 -6.06 13.75 -6.03
N VAL A 546 -6.42 13.23 -4.85
CA VAL A 546 -7.27 13.95 -3.89
C VAL A 546 -6.47 14.82 -2.92
N PHE A 547 -5.30 14.36 -2.44
CA PHE A 547 -4.55 15.00 -1.35
C PHE A 547 -3.18 15.56 -1.77
N GLY A 548 -2.82 15.47 -3.06
CA GLY A 548 -1.51 15.89 -3.55
C GLY A 548 -1.21 17.39 -3.41
N ASN A 549 -2.24 18.24 -3.36
CA ASN A 549 -2.11 19.70 -3.32
C ASN A 549 -2.06 20.29 -1.89
N ILE A 550 -2.09 19.45 -0.85
CA ILE A 550 -2.02 19.90 0.54
C ILE A 550 -0.61 20.46 0.82
N LYS A 551 -0.55 21.66 1.39
CA LYS A 551 0.71 22.32 1.75
C LYS A 551 1.46 21.51 2.79
N LEU A 552 2.75 21.29 2.53
CA LEU A 552 3.63 20.63 3.49
C LEU A 552 3.90 21.54 4.68
N ASN A 553 3.70 21.01 5.89
CA ASN A 553 4.01 21.70 7.14
C ASN A 553 4.75 20.74 8.09
N GLU A 554 5.84 21.20 8.71
CA GLU A 554 6.58 20.38 9.70
C GLU A 554 5.78 20.14 10.99
N GLU A 555 4.81 21.01 11.29
CA GLU A 555 3.95 20.88 12.46
C GLU A 555 2.78 19.91 12.27
N THR A 556 2.43 19.57 11.02
CA THR A 556 1.35 18.62 10.73
C THR A 556 1.90 17.25 10.34
N HIS A 557 1.01 16.24 10.28
CA HIS A 557 1.41 14.91 9.82
C HIS A 557 1.65 14.84 8.30
N ILE A 558 1.34 15.92 7.56
CA ILE A 558 1.64 16.05 6.13
C ILE A 558 2.86 16.96 5.95
N ASN A 559 4.02 16.33 5.80
CA ASN A 559 5.32 17.00 5.74
C ASN A 559 6.18 16.47 4.58
N GLN A 560 7.42 16.94 4.46
CA GLN A 560 8.33 16.55 3.38
C GLN A 560 8.57 15.04 3.29
N HIS A 561 8.49 14.31 4.40
CA HIS A 561 8.71 12.86 4.46
C HIS A 561 7.41 12.04 4.42
N ASN A 562 6.26 12.67 4.66
CA ASN A 562 4.96 12.01 4.73
C ASN A 562 3.91 12.82 3.95
N ASN A 563 3.75 12.55 2.64
CA ASN A 563 2.85 13.31 1.78
C ASN A 563 2.37 12.51 0.56
N PHE A 564 1.38 13.07 -0.13
CA PHE A 564 0.78 12.53 -1.35
C PHE A 564 1.26 13.23 -2.64
N LYS A 565 2.40 13.95 -2.63
CA LYS A 565 2.85 14.68 -3.82
C LYS A 565 3.44 13.79 -4.92
N THR A 566 4.05 12.68 -4.51
CA THR A 566 4.72 11.75 -5.41
C THR A 566 4.26 10.34 -5.14
N PHE A 567 4.32 9.47 -6.15
CA PHE A 567 3.91 8.08 -6.00
C PHE A 567 4.70 7.35 -4.92
N SER A 568 6.03 7.56 -4.85
CA SER A 568 6.84 6.95 -3.80
C SER A 568 6.53 7.51 -2.40
N GLY A 569 6.23 8.81 -2.30
CA GLY A 569 5.81 9.43 -1.04
C GLY A 569 4.47 8.87 -0.57
N ALA A 570 3.49 8.80 -1.47
CA ALA A 570 2.17 8.23 -1.19
C ALA A 570 2.27 6.74 -0.80
N LEU A 571 3.12 5.97 -1.48
CA LEU A 571 3.37 4.57 -1.17
C LEU A 571 3.97 4.39 0.24
N MET A 572 4.93 5.24 0.62
CA MET A 572 5.53 5.21 1.96
C MET A 572 4.51 5.61 3.04
N LEU A 573 3.71 6.64 2.78
CA LEU A 573 2.63 7.07 3.69
C LEU A 573 1.61 5.95 3.88
N LEU A 574 1.18 5.29 2.79
CA LEU A 574 0.26 4.16 2.86
C LEU A 574 0.88 2.94 3.55
N PHE A 575 2.18 2.71 3.37
CA PHE A 575 2.91 1.68 4.10
C PHE A 575 2.91 1.95 5.59
N ARG A 576 3.23 3.19 6.01
CA ARG A 576 3.11 3.63 7.40
C ARG A 576 1.70 3.39 7.93
N SER A 577 0.66 3.84 7.22
CA SER A 577 -0.73 3.61 7.61
C SER A 577 -1.09 2.12 7.70
N ALA A 578 -0.60 1.28 6.79
CA ALA A 578 -0.85 -0.16 6.80
C ALA A 578 -0.20 -0.88 7.99
N THR A 579 0.88 -0.33 8.56
CA THR A 579 1.46 -0.82 9.82
C THR A 579 0.67 -0.40 11.06
N GLY A 580 -0.31 0.49 10.92
CA GLY A 580 -1.09 1.08 12.01
C GLY A 580 -0.54 2.43 12.49
N GLU A 581 0.67 2.83 12.13
CA GLU A 581 1.32 3.97 12.76
C GLU A 581 0.67 5.33 12.43
N SER A 582 -0.02 5.94 13.42
CA SER A 582 -0.62 7.29 13.36
C SER A 582 -1.53 7.55 12.15
N TRP A 583 -2.14 6.51 11.57
CA TRP A 583 -2.98 6.67 10.38
C TRP A 583 -4.15 7.63 10.60
N GLN A 584 -4.68 7.69 11.82
CA GLN A 584 -5.79 8.56 12.23
C GLN A 584 -5.40 10.04 12.19
N GLU A 585 -4.17 10.39 12.57
CA GLU A 585 -3.68 11.78 12.57
C GLU A 585 -3.36 12.24 11.14
N ILE A 586 -2.89 11.32 10.30
CA ILE A 586 -2.71 11.55 8.85
C ILE A 586 -4.07 11.81 8.20
N MET A 587 -5.09 11.01 8.54
CA MET A 587 -6.46 11.19 8.06
C MET A 587 -7.01 12.57 8.41
N LEU A 588 -6.87 12.99 9.68
CA LEU A 588 -7.30 14.32 10.14
C LEU A 588 -6.57 15.46 9.40
N SER A 589 -5.28 15.27 9.11
CA SER A 589 -4.48 16.24 8.35
C SER A 589 -4.84 16.31 6.85
N CYS A 590 -5.74 15.44 6.38
CA CYS A 590 -6.23 15.41 4.99
C CYS A 590 -7.67 15.92 4.83
N LEU A 591 -8.33 16.33 5.92
CA LEU A 591 -9.71 16.84 5.91
C LEU A 591 -9.82 18.20 5.21
N GLY A 592 -11.04 18.64 4.91
CA GLY A 592 -11.26 19.94 4.28
C GLY A 592 -10.75 21.12 5.13
N GLY A 593 -10.33 22.20 4.47
CA GLY A 593 -9.89 23.43 5.13
C GLY A 593 -8.38 23.53 5.39
N GLN A 594 -7.57 22.61 4.85
CA GLN A 594 -6.11 22.72 4.91
C GLN A 594 -5.59 23.81 3.97
N ARG A 595 -4.38 24.29 4.23
CA ARG A 595 -3.73 25.25 3.33
C ARG A 595 -3.25 24.53 2.07
N CYS A 596 -3.51 25.11 0.91
CA CYS A 596 -2.95 24.66 -0.35
C CYS A 596 -1.50 25.14 -0.50
N GLU A 597 -0.68 24.38 -1.24
CA GLU A 597 0.63 24.87 -1.62
C GLU A 597 0.50 26.10 -2.54
N THR A 598 1.33 27.10 -2.31
CA THR A 598 1.26 28.41 -2.98
C THR A 598 2.47 28.54 -3.91
N ASP A 599 2.24 28.98 -5.14
CA ASP A 599 3.31 29.19 -6.11
C ASP A 599 4.22 30.36 -5.68
N PRO A 600 5.55 30.17 -5.55
CA PRO A 600 6.49 31.25 -5.32
C PRO A 600 6.65 32.24 -6.50
N SER A 601 6.09 31.96 -7.68
CA SER A 601 6.25 32.79 -8.88
C SER A 601 5.15 33.84 -9.13
N LEU A 602 4.02 33.77 -8.39
CA LEU A 602 2.92 34.74 -8.52
C LEU A 602 2.98 35.91 -7.50
N PRO A 603 2.66 37.16 -7.91
CA PRO A 603 2.52 38.28 -6.99
C PRO A 603 1.29 38.09 -6.07
N PRO A 604 1.32 38.58 -4.81
CA PRO A 604 0.27 38.36 -3.80
C PRO A 604 -1.12 38.91 -4.16
N ALA A 605 -1.23 39.69 -5.25
CA ALA A 605 -2.47 40.26 -5.75
C ALA A 605 -3.16 39.43 -6.85
N ALA A 606 -2.52 38.37 -7.36
CA ALA A 606 -3.04 37.51 -8.43
C ALA A 606 -3.43 36.10 -7.90
N LEU A 607 -3.93 36.05 -6.67
CA LEU A 607 -4.43 34.83 -6.04
C LEU A 607 -5.71 34.36 -6.76
N THR A 608 -5.65 33.24 -7.48
CA THR A 608 -6.84 32.56 -8.02
C THR A 608 -7.75 32.10 -6.87
N LYS A 609 -9.06 32.04 -7.12
CA LYS A 609 -10.09 31.77 -6.11
C LYS A 609 -9.95 30.37 -5.45
N ASP A 610 -9.25 29.44 -6.11
CA ASP A 610 -8.84 28.11 -5.57
C ASP A 610 -7.96 28.20 -4.31
N GLN A 611 -7.29 29.32 -4.05
CA GLN A 611 -6.52 29.52 -2.82
C GLN A 611 -7.34 30.13 -1.67
N ARG A 612 -8.61 30.47 -1.90
CA ARG A 612 -9.55 30.94 -0.84
C ARG A 612 -10.38 29.80 -0.25
N GLU A 613 -10.62 28.73 -1.01
CA GLU A 613 -11.22 27.49 -0.52
C GLU A 613 -10.08 26.54 -0.12
N GLY A 614 -10.07 26.08 1.13
CA GLY A 614 -8.97 25.25 1.63
C GLY A 614 -8.84 23.92 0.87
N CYS A 615 -7.62 23.40 0.78
CA CYS A 615 -7.35 22.06 0.26
C CYS A 615 -7.78 20.96 1.24
N GLY A 616 -7.80 19.72 0.76
CA GLY A 616 -8.23 18.55 1.52
C GLY A 616 -9.72 18.25 1.33
N SER A 617 -10.16 17.08 1.80
CA SER A 617 -11.53 16.60 1.59
C SER A 617 -11.96 15.65 2.69
N ASP A 618 -13.23 15.75 3.10
CA ASP A 618 -13.86 14.82 4.06
C ASP A 618 -13.95 13.38 3.51
N PHE A 619 -13.70 13.19 2.21
CA PHE A 619 -13.45 11.87 1.62
C PHE A 619 -12.30 11.11 2.32
N ALA A 620 -11.38 11.82 3.01
CA ALA A 620 -10.32 11.22 3.80
C ALA A 620 -10.82 10.17 4.82
N TYR A 621 -11.97 10.40 5.47
CA TYR A 621 -12.53 9.42 6.41
C TYR A 621 -12.79 8.07 5.73
N PHE A 622 -13.47 8.09 4.58
CA PHE A 622 -13.77 6.89 3.82
C PHE A 622 -12.49 6.25 3.26
N TYR A 623 -11.60 7.06 2.70
CA TYR A 623 -10.34 6.62 2.12
C TYR A 623 -9.47 5.85 3.12
N PHE A 624 -9.18 6.42 4.29
CA PHE A 624 -8.30 5.76 5.28
C PHE A 624 -8.98 4.57 5.96
N VAL A 625 -10.26 4.68 6.35
CA VAL A 625 -10.99 3.57 7.00
C VAL A 625 -11.08 2.36 6.06
N SER A 626 -11.39 2.58 4.78
CA SER A 626 -11.43 1.50 3.79
C SER A 626 -10.05 0.92 3.51
N PHE A 627 -9.01 1.75 3.40
CA PHE A 627 -7.63 1.29 3.21
C PHE A 627 -7.16 0.39 4.36
N ILE A 628 -7.32 0.84 5.61
CA ILE A 628 -6.92 0.07 6.80
C ILE A 628 -7.66 -1.27 6.84
N PHE A 629 -8.95 -1.26 6.54
CA PHE A 629 -9.75 -2.48 6.47
C PHE A 629 -9.22 -3.47 5.41
N PHE A 630 -9.08 -3.04 4.15
CA PHE A 630 -8.64 -3.92 3.06
C PHE A 630 -7.18 -4.36 3.23
N SER A 631 -6.30 -3.47 3.69
CA SER A 631 -4.89 -3.78 3.96
C SER A 631 -4.76 -4.83 5.06
N SER A 632 -5.43 -4.63 6.19
CA SER A 632 -5.40 -5.58 7.32
C SER A 632 -5.97 -6.94 6.90
N PHE A 633 -7.05 -6.93 6.13
CA PHE A 633 -7.66 -8.15 5.59
C PHE A 633 -6.71 -8.92 4.67
N LEU A 634 -6.05 -8.26 3.72
CA LEU A 634 -5.10 -8.90 2.82
C LEU A 634 -3.85 -9.39 3.55
N MET A 635 -3.35 -8.64 4.54
CA MET A 635 -2.20 -9.03 5.36
C MET A 635 -2.50 -10.27 6.21
N LEU A 636 -3.69 -10.37 6.80
CA LEU A 636 -4.13 -11.57 7.51
C LEU A 636 -4.23 -12.78 6.59
N ASN A 637 -4.81 -12.60 5.39
CA ASN A 637 -4.86 -13.67 4.38
C ASN A 637 -3.46 -14.12 3.94
N LEU A 638 -2.49 -13.21 3.83
CA LEU A 638 -1.10 -13.54 3.54
C LEU A 638 -0.50 -14.41 4.64
N PHE A 639 -0.64 -14.03 5.91
CA PHE A 639 -0.08 -14.78 7.03
C PHE A 639 -0.68 -16.20 7.11
N VAL A 640 -1.99 -16.33 6.93
CA VAL A 640 -2.65 -17.64 6.90
C VAL A 640 -2.19 -18.48 5.69
N ALA A 641 -2.00 -17.85 4.52
CA ALA A 641 -1.47 -18.54 3.35
C ALA A 641 -0.03 -19.06 3.57
N VAL A 642 0.84 -18.26 4.21
CA VAL A 642 2.20 -18.65 4.59
C VAL A 642 2.19 -19.80 5.59
N ALA A 643 1.37 -19.72 6.64
CA ALA A 643 1.33 -20.74 7.69
C ALA A 643 0.94 -22.14 7.17
N ARG A 644 0.26 -22.19 6.01
CA ARG A 644 -0.15 -23.44 5.37
C ARG A 644 0.85 -24.00 4.36
N THR A 645 1.61 -23.13 3.69
CA THR A 645 2.54 -23.53 2.61
C THR A 645 3.85 -24.06 3.16
#